data_AF-A0A4Y6RC51-F1
#
_entry.id   AF-A0A4Y6RC51-F1
#
_cell.length_a   1.000
_cell.length_b   1.000
_cell.length_c   1.000
_cell.angle_alpha   90.00
_cell.angle_beta   90.00
_cell.angle_gamma   90.00
#
_symmetry.space_group_name_H-M   'P 1'
#
loop_
_entity.id
_entity.type
_entity.pdbx_description
1 polymer ?
#
loop_
_entity_poly.entity_id
_entity_poly.type
_entity_poly.pdbx_seq_one_letter_code
_entity_poly.pdbx_strand_id
1 'polypeptide(L)'
;MLSSIFAFSTNTVPYIYGTHDAWLVLFSIGIAIFASFMALQIAGMARSSERGFQRQTAIITGAIALGGGIWSMHFIGMLAFDICTRVSFDPGLTLLSMLPGVAASWVALNLLARPRISWRQLVVGGVLVGVGIGSMHYSGMAAMQTSLTLHYEPWLFALSLLVAVTMAMLALWIRFGLSAMRQRLSALTALLVSSVVMGLAISGMHYTGMLAARFSGTPTAGENTITVQASFVALAVALITVTLTVFVVAANGLLRYRQLLRHASAGESRLRAIVDTAADGLITIDGQGKVRSFNPAAESLFGWSEAQIVGRDASVLLQAADAAAYEGYLRDYLETGASRILDSGRELDGRHKDGAVLPMRVAIGKIDTPGQPLFVAFVTDMRSSRSMEQALKDSERQYRTLIRNIPGVSFHCSFAPEWKMIFISDAVFNLTGWMPQDFIEGRVRLFELVHPDDRQRVNDTCVQAAGEKRDFENVYRLIHRDGRERWVRESSGPVLDNDGVVRWIDGVILDITESELRNAEYEGKVTAISRAMAVIEFDLQGRILAVNQNFLDLLGYQLDDVLGLHHSIFCEPAYVTSPDYIAFWQQLAQGEFNTGEYKRIDKDGREVWIQASYNPIFNADGKPFKVVKLATDVSERRAMQENLRAAKDRAELAAESKTSFLANMSHEIRTPMNAIIGFTEVLLGTALDSLQRRHLGTVRQSARSLLELLNDILDTAKLEKGATELELVDFSLPDLVDHVAASLRITAQARDLVLHVDVDPGMGQFFLGDARRVQQVLTNLIGNAVKFTEVGHVRVAVAMQGEQVHIAVHDTGIGIPADRLDKIFAPFTQADSSMSRRFGGTGLGTTISLQLVELMGGTITVESTLGVGSVFHVLLPLAPGKAVARRSEQPVVALPPLRILVADDVPQNVELLQISLGAAGHQVIAASDGESAVREFSRGSFDIVLMDVQMPRMDGLEATRLIRVYEREQGLKATPIIALTASVLEQDRRAAQTAGMNGFASKPLEMHKLTAEIARLLDIAVAMPPPAAGSAARAAAGQVDWQRGIALWGGRETLQRAIARFVQANGDCAAMLAAELERGDGSVAGHLLHRIKGAAGNLCLVQVESLLGRIEQAIARQLPATELLVQLAAAFMALAGELEVDAGAPLAPVDAAPAVSAALDASAAGALLRQAIVSLEGGQLDDALMARIAAMLAPHGQQQRLQALAGALDDFEFARAADVLRQLLAWLEAPADLS
;
A
#
# COMPACT_ATOMS: atom_id res chain seq x y z
N MET A 1 -22.46 -54.05 -12.84
CA MET A 1 -22.04 -52.79 -12.18
C MET A 1 -22.00 -52.90 -10.67
N LEU A 2 -23.03 -53.40 -9.97
CA LEU A 2 -22.93 -53.57 -8.50
C LEU A 2 -21.91 -54.64 -8.09
N SER A 3 -21.77 -55.71 -8.88
CA SER A 3 -20.79 -56.79 -8.67
C SER A 3 -19.32 -56.39 -8.92
N SER A 4 -19.07 -55.23 -9.56
CA SER A 4 -17.71 -54.70 -9.75
C SER A 4 -17.30 -53.71 -8.66
N ILE A 5 -18.19 -53.39 -7.72
CA ILE A 5 -17.96 -52.44 -6.62
C ILE A 5 -18.08 -53.15 -5.27
N PHE A 6 -19.05 -54.07 -5.14
CA PHE A 6 -19.34 -54.77 -3.89
C PHE A 6 -18.95 -56.25 -3.95
N ALA A 7 -18.34 -56.73 -2.86
CA ALA A 7 -18.08 -58.14 -2.65
C ALA A 7 -19.32 -58.82 -2.06
N PHE A 8 -20.09 -59.51 -2.91
CA PHE A 8 -21.16 -60.42 -2.47
C PHE A 8 -20.54 -61.81 -2.31
N SER A 9 -20.56 -62.34 -1.09
CA SER A 9 -19.87 -63.58 -0.70
C SER A 9 -20.22 -64.78 -1.59
N THR A 10 -19.33 -65.15 -2.52
CA THR A 10 -19.12 -66.50 -3.09
C THR A 10 -17.99 -66.46 -4.15
N ASN A 11 -16.75 -66.10 -3.78
CA ASN A 11 -15.59 -66.37 -4.64
C ASN A 11 -14.35 -66.62 -3.78
N THR A 12 -13.71 -67.76 -4.03
CA THR A 12 -12.51 -68.30 -3.37
C THR A 12 -11.25 -67.56 -3.78
N VAL A 13 -11.23 -66.22 -3.64
CA VAL A 13 -10.03 -65.40 -3.88
C VAL A 13 -9.51 -64.91 -2.53
N PRO A 14 -8.25 -65.20 -2.14
CA PRO A 14 -7.70 -64.75 -0.88
C PRO A 14 -7.61 -63.21 -0.86
N TYR A 15 -8.20 -62.59 0.16
CA TYR A 15 -8.05 -61.15 0.41
C TYR A 15 -6.70 -60.86 1.05
N ILE A 16 -6.09 -59.73 0.65
CA ILE A 16 -4.87 -59.22 1.26
C ILE A 16 -5.25 -58.30 2.41
N TYR A 17 -4.69 -58.56 3.60
CA TYR A 17 -4.86 -57.71 4.77
C TYR A 17 -3.67 -56.75 4.89
N GLY A 18 -3.96 -55.46 5.11
CA GLY A 18 -2.96 -54.43 5.37
C GLY A 18 -2.77 -54.15 6.85
N THR A 19 -1.67 -53.50 7.20
CA THR A 19 -1.36 -53.04 8.57
C THR A 19 -1.39 -51.52 8.66
N HIS A 20 -1.74 -50.96 9.82
CA HIS A 20 -1.73 -49.51 10.02
C HIS A 20 -0.46 -49.06 10.77
N ASP A 21 0.15 -47.97 10.30
CA ASP A 21 1.16 -47.22 11.05
C ASP A 21 0.47 -46.40 12.16
N ALA A 22 0.75 -46.75 13.41
CA ALA A 22 0.12 -46.13 14.57
C ALA A 22 0.42 -44.62 14.70
N TRP A 23 1.60 -44.16 14.27
CA TRP A 23 1.98 -42.75 14.35
C TRP A 23 1.21 -41.92 13.33
N LEU A 24 1.13 -42.38 12.09
CA LEU A 24 0.35 -41.69 11.05
C LEU A 24 -1.15 -41.69 11.37
N VAL A 25 -1.67 -42.76 11.99
CA VAL A 25 -3.04 -42.80 12.49
C VAL A 25 -3.27 -41.71 13.55
N LEU A 26 -2.42 -41.64 14.59
CA LEU A 26 -2.51 -40.61 15.62
C LEU A 26 -2.39 -39.20 15.04
N PHE A 27 -1.47 -39.01 14.09
CA PHE A 27 -1.27 -37.73 13.41
C PHE A 27 -2.51 -37.32 12.61
N SER A 28 -3.12 -38.23 11.86
CA SER A 28 -4.37 -37.98 11.12
C SER A 28 -5.50 -37.52 12.03
N ILE A 29 -5.64 -38.15 13.21
CA ILE A 29 -6.63 -37.78 14.24
C ILE A 29 -6.31 -36.39 14.80
N GLY A 30 -5.04 -36.10 15.09
CA GLY A 30 -4.58 -34.79 15.53
C GLY A 30 -4.94 -33.67 14.55
N ILE A 31 -4.73 -33.89 13.25
CA ILE A 31 -5.10 -32.95 12.18
C ILE A 31 -6.62 -32.70 12.15
N ALA A 32 -7.44 -33.75 12.27
CA ALA A 32 -8.90 -33.59 12.30
C ALA A 32 -9.39 -32.81 13.55
N ILE A 33 -8.79 -33.05 14.72
CA ILE A 33 -9.11 -32.31 15.95
C ILE A 33 -8.71 -30.83 15.81
N PHE A 34 -7.51 -30.56 15.28
CA PHE A 34 -7.03 -29.20 15.08
C PHE A 34 -7.89 -28.42 14.07
N ALA A 35 -8.22 -29.02 12.93
CA ALA A 35 -9.10 -28.43 11.93
C ALA A 35 -10.50 -28.14 12.51
N SER A 36 -11.03 -29.08 13.30
CA SER A 36 -12.29 -28.91 14.02
C SER A 36 -12.24 -27.74 15.02
N PHE A 37 -11.13 -27.59 15.75
CA PHE A 37 -10.91 -26.48 16.68
C PHE A 37 -10.94 -25.13 15.98
N MET A 38 -10.18 -24.98 14.90
CA MET A 38 -10.13 -23.74 14.13
C MET A 38 -11.50 -23.39 13.54
N ALA A 39 -12.19 -24.37 12.95
CA ALA A 39 -13.51 -24.18 12.37
C ALA A 39 -14.56 -23.76 13.43
N LEU A 40 -14.54 -24.39 14.60
CA LEU A 40 -15.42 -24.07 15.71
C LEU A 40 -15.12 -22.69 16.33
N GLN A 41 -13.86 -22.27 16.37
CA GLN A 41 -13.48 -20.93 16.80
C GLN A 41 -14.04 -19.88 15.84
N ILE A 42 -13.89 -20.11 14.53
CA ILE A 42 -14.38 -19.23 13.46
C ILE A 42 -15.91 -19.15 13.45
N ALA A 43 -16.62 -20.27 13.63
CA ALA A 43 -18.07 -20.28 13.82
C ALA A 43 -18.52 -19.46 15.04
N GLY A 44 -17.68 -19.38 16.08
CA GLY A 44 -17.93 -18.55 17.26
C GLY A 44 -17.90 -17.05 16.92
N MET A 45 -16.91 -16.62 16.14
CA MET A 45 -16.77 -15.24 15.69
C MET A 45 -17.87 -14.83 14.71
N ALA A 46 -18.19 -15.70 13.76
CA ALA A 46 -19.26 -15.48 12.78
C ALA A 46 -20.62 -15.20 13.44
N ARG A 47 -20.84 -15.77 14.63
CA ARG A 47 -22.05 -15.55 15.43
C ARG A 47 -22.07 -14.18 16.13
N SER A 48 -20.91 -13.66 16.55
CA SER A 48 -20.80 -12.35 17.21
C SER A 48 -20.74 -11.18 16.23
N SER A 49 -20.58 -11.43 14.93
CA SER A 49 -20.56 -10.38 13.91
C SER A 49 -21.96 -9.89 13.55
N GLU A 50 -22.23 -8.61 13.73
CA GLU A 50 -23.50 -7.96 13.35
C GLU A 50 -23.62 -7.75 11.84
N ARG A 51 -22.48 -7.71 11.12
CA ARG A 51 -22.45 -7.47 9.66
C ARG A 51 -22.49 -8.78 8.89
N GLY A 52 -23.47 -8.90 7.98
CA GLY A 52 -23.67 -10.09 7.15
C GLY A 52 -22.44 -10.52 6.34
N PHE A 53 -21.70 -9.57 5.79
CA PHE A 53 -20.48 -9.86 5.02
C PHE A 53 -19.38 -10.51 5.86
N GLN A 54 -19.08 -9.96 7.04
CA GLN A 54 -18.04 -10.52 7.94
C GLN A 54 -18.42 -11.91 8.46
N ARG A 55 -19.72 -12.13 8.69
CA ARG A 55 -20.23 -13.44 9.06
C ARG A 55 -20.03 -14.46 7.94
N GLN A 56 -20.32 -14.10 6.69
CA GLN A 56 -20.14 -15.00 5.55
C GLN A 56 -18.66 -15.29 5.27
N THR A 57 -17.79 -14.28 5.32
CA THR A 57 -16.35 -14.49 5.12
C THR A 57 -15.77 -15.44 6.17
N ALA A 58 -16.13 -15.25 7.44
CA ALA A 58 -15.76 -16.18 8.50
C ALA A 58 -16.23 -17.61 8.21
N ILE A 59 -17.50 -17.80 7.82
CA ILE A 59 -18.04 -19.14 7.52
C ILE A 59 -17.32 -19.80 6.34
N ILE A 60 -17.02 -19.05 5.27
CA ILE A 60 -16.29 -19.57 4.11
C ILE A 60 -14.87 -19.98 4.50
N THR A 61 -14.14 -19.12 5.21
CA THR A 61 -12.79 -19.43 5.68
C THR A 61 -12.77 -20.65 6.59
N GLY A 62 -13.73 -20.75 7.51
CA GLY A 62 -13.87 -21.93 8.37
C GLY A 62 -14.20 -23.21 7.59
N ALA A 63 -15.02 -23.10 6.53
CA ALA A 63 -15.44 -24.25 5.71
C ALA A 63 -14.28 -24.81 4.89
N ILE A 64 -13.46 -23.93 4.33
CA ILE A 64 -12.22 -24.30 3.64
C ILE A 64 -11.26 -24.98 4.63
N ALA A 65 -11.08 -24.41 5.83
CA ALA A 65 -10.21 -24.97 6.87
C ALA A 65 -10.63 -26.38 7.29
N LEU A 66 -11.91 -26.57 7.63
CA LEU A 66 -12.44 -27.86 8.05
C LEU A 66 -12.44 -28.86 6.90
N GLY A 67 -12.89 -28.46 5.71
CA GLY A 67 -12.93 -29.33 4.53
C GLY A 67 -11.54 -29.81 4.12
N GLY A 68 -10.54 -28.91 4.12
CA GLY A 68 -9.14 -29.26 3.91
C GLY A 68 -8.59 -30.16 5.01
N GLY A 69 -8.92 -29.92 6.27
CA GLY A 69 -8.53 -30.81 7.38
C GLY A 69 -9.13 -32.21 7.28
N ILE A 70 -10.40 -32.33 6.87
CA ILE A 70 -11.06 -33.62 6.62
C ILE A 70 -10.36 -34.36 5.46
N TRP A 71 -10.03 -33.64 4.38
CA TRP A 71 -9.31 -34.17 3.22
C TRP A 71 -7.89 -34.62 3.57
N SER A 72 -7.11 -33.78 4.27
CA SER A 72 -5.76 -34.12 4.73
C SER A 72 -5.77 -35.30 5.69
N MET A 73 -6.71 -35.36 6.63
CA MET A 73 -6.86 -36.51 7.53
C MET A 73 -7.10 -37.79 6.73
N HIS A 74 -7.96 -37.76 5.70
CA HIS A 74 -8.23 -38.95 4.88
C HIS A 74 -6.99 -39.46 4.17
N PHE A 75 -6.21 -38.60 3.49
CA PHE A 75 -5.02 -39.05 2.77
C PHE A 75 -3.86 -39.43 3.70
N ILE A 76 -3.71 -38.77 4.86
CA ILE A 76 -2.77 -39.23 5.89
C ILE A 76 -3.18 -40.61 6.43
N GLY A 77 -4.49 -40.84 6.63
CA GLY A 77 -5.01 -42.14 7.04
C GLY A 77 -4.84 -43.23 5.98
N MET A 78 -4.94 -42.89 4.69
CA MET A 78 -4.61 -43.79 3.59
C MET A 78 -3.11 -44.13 3.55
N LEU A 79 -2.24 -43.14 3.75
CA LEU A 79 -0.79 -43.35 3.86
C LEU A 79 -0.41 -44.16 5.10
N ALA A 80 -1.24 -44.12 6.14
CA ALA A 80 -1.06 -44.95 7.32
C ALA A 80 -1.38 -46.42 7.05
N PHE A 81 -2.11 -46.76 5.98
CA PHE A 81 -2.51 -48.12 5.68
C PHE A 81 -1.57 -48.76 4.65
N ASP A 82 -0.69 -49.63 5.13
CA ASP A 82 0.25 -50.37 4.29
C ASP A 82 -0.39 -51.65 3.75
N ILE A 83 -0.53 -51.71 2.44
CA ILE A 83 -0.88 -52.91 1.67
C ILE A 83 0.33 -53.23 0.81
N CYS A 84 0.86 -54.45 0.91
CA CYS A 84 2.14 -54.90 0.34
C CYS A 84 2.21 -54.86 -1.22
N THR A 85 1.96 -53.69 -1.81
CA THR A 85 1.90 -53.38 -3.23
C THR A 85 2.08 -51.87 -3.43
N ARG A 86 2.40 -51.45 -4.64
CA ARG A 86 2.54 -50.02 -4.97
C ARG A 86 1.16 -49.37 -5.05
N VAL A 87 1.00 -48.25 -4.35
CA VAL A 87 -0.18 -47.39 -4.39
C VAL A 87 0.21 -46.04 -4.97
N SER A 88 -0.44 -45.63 -6.06
CA SER A 88 -0.36 -44.28 -6.61
C SER A 88 -1.73 -43.60 -6.51
N PHE A 89 -1.77 -42.28 -6.70
CA PHE A 89 -3.01 -41.52 -6.66
C PHE A 89 -3.14 -40.65 -7.91
N ASP A 90 -4.34 -40.60 -8.48
CA ASP A 90 -4.66 -39.68 -9.56
C ASP A 90 -4.70 -38.23 -9.03
N PRO A 91 -3.86 -37.31 -9.52
CA PRO A 91 -3.77 -35.95 -8.98
C PRO A 91 -5.08 -35.16 -9.12
N GLY A 92 -5.82 -35.35 -10.22
CA GLY A 92 -7.05 -34.62 -10.51
C GLY A 92 -8.19 -35.07 -9.60
N LEU A 93 -8.41 -36.38 -9.48
CA LEU A 93 -9.42 -36.95 -8.59
C LEU A 93 -9.09 -36.72 -7.12
N THR A 94 -7.80 -36.78 -6.76
CA THR A 94 -7.32 -36.48 -5.40
C THR A 94 -7.70 -35.06 -5.00
N LEU A 95 -7.47 -34.07 -5.87
CA LEU A 95 -7.84 -32.68 -5.61
C LEU A 95 -9.37 -32.47 -5.61
N LEU A 96 -10.08 -33.05 -6.58
CA LEU A 96 -11.54 -32.93 -6.69
C LEU A 96 -12.28 -33.55 -5.51
N SER A 97 -11.72 -34.61 -4.89
CA SER A 97 -12.30 -35.26 -3.71
C SER A 97 -12.46 -34.31 -2.52
N MET A 98 -11.69 -33.22 -2.45
CA MET A 98 -11.79 -32.21 -1.38
C MET A 98 -13.15 -31.47 -1.38
N LEU A 99 -13.76 -31.27 -2.55
CA LEU A 99 -14.94 -30.38 -2.72
C LEU A 99 -16.17 -30.84 -1.89
N PRO A 100 -16.58 -32.13 -1.89
CA PRO A 100 -17.62 -32.62 -0.99
C PRO A 100 -17.35 -32.33 0.49
N GLY A 101 -16.09 -32.43 0.94
CA GLY A 101 -15.69 -32.15 2.31
C GLY A 101 -15.83 -30.66 2.68
N VAL A 102 -15.46 -29.76 1.76
CA VAL A 102 -15.65 -28.30 1.93
C VAL A 102 -17.14 -27.94 1.94
N ALA A 103 -17.94 -28.53 1.04
CA ALA A 103 -19.39 -28.29 1.00
C ALA A 103 -20.08 -28.77 2.29
N ALA A 104 -19.74 -29.97 2.79
CA ALA A 104 -20.22 -30.49 4.07
C ALA A 104 -19.86 -29.55 5.22
N SER A 105 -18.61 -29.09 5.24
CA SER A 105 -18.10 -28.16 6.26
C SER A 105 -18.82 -26.81 6.23
N TRP A 106 -19.14 -26.30 5.03
CA TRP A 106 -19.91 -25.07 4.87
C TRP A 106 -21.32 -25.20 5.45
N VAL A 107 -22.00 -26.33 5.19
CA VAL A 107 -23.32 -26.63 5.79
C VAL A 107 -23.21 -26.73 7.31
N ALA A 108 -22.22 -27.46 7.82
CA ALA A 108 -22.00 -27.62 9.26
C ALA A 108 -21.77 -26.28 9.96
N LEU A 109 -20.91 -25.43 9.42
CA LEU A 109 -20.58 -24.12 10.02
C LEU A 109 -21.73 -23.12 9.90
N ASN A 110 -22.48 -23.14 8.80
CA ASN A 110 -23.69 -22.32 8.69
C ASN A 110 -24.75 -22.67 9.73
N LEU A 111 -24.83 -23.94 10.11
CA LEU A 111 -25.69 -24.40 11.20
C LEU A 111 -25.11 -23.98 12.55
N LEU A 112 -23.82 -24.25 12.80
CA LEU A 112 -23.13 -23.93 14.06
C LEU A 112 -23.03 -22.43 14.36
N ALA A 113 -23.07 -21.56 13.35
CA ALA A 113 -23.09 -20.11 13.51
C ALA A 113 -24.47 -19.57 13.92
N ARG A 114 -25.54 -20.39 13.90
CA ARG A 114 -26.88 -19.97 14.34
C ARG A 114 -26.96 -19.92 15.87
N PRO A 115 -27.80 -19.02 16.44
CA PRO A 115 -27.98 -18.95 17.89
C PRO A 115 -28.76 -20.15 18.46
N ARG A 116 -29.68 -20.74 17.68
CA ARG A 116 -30.47 -21.93 18.04
C ARG A 116 -30.70 -22.81 16.80
N ILE A 117 -30.81 -24.11 16.99
CA ILE A 117 -31.14 -25.10 15.94
C ILE A 117 -32.34 -25.93 16.40
N SER A 118 -33.28 -26.19 15.48
CA SER A 118 -34.39 -27.14 15.72
C SER A 118 -33.95 -28.59 15.51
N TRP A 119 -34.62 -29.55 16.17
CA TRP A 119 -34.34 -30.99 15.98
C TRP A 119 -34.36 -31.41 14.50
N ARG A 120 -35.33 -30.92 13.72
CA ARG A 120 -35.42 -31.20 12.27
C ARG A 120 -34.21 -30.70 11.50
N GLN A 121 -33.75 -29.47 11.78
CA GLN A 121 -32.56 -28.90 11.15
C GLN A 121 -31.28 -29.64 11.57
N LEU A 122 -31.22 -30.18 12.79
CA LEU A 122 -30.09 -30.98 13.25
C LEU A 122 -30.02 -32.33 12.53
N VAL A 123 -31.16 -33.01 12.35
CA VAL A 123 -31.25 -34.27 11.59
C VAL A 123 -30.91 -34.03 10.13
N VAL A 124 -31.56 -33.07 9.46
CA VAL A 124 -31.29 -32.76 8.04
C VAL A 124 -29.84 -32.31 7.84
N GLY A 125 -29.35 -31.44 8.72
CA GLY A 125 -27.96 -30.98 8.71
C GLY A 125 -26.97 -32.10 8.91
N GLY A 126 -27.20 -32.98 9.88
CA GLY A 126 -26.35 -34.14 10.16
C GLY A 126 -26.33 -35.14 9.02
N VAL A 127 -27.47 -35.39 8.34
CA VAL A 127 -27.52 -36.22 7.13
C VAL A 127 -26.71 -35.59 6.01
N LEU A 128 -26.90 -34.30 5.72
CA LEU A 128 -26.16 -33.61 4.66
C LEU A 128 -24.65 -33.60 4.92
N VAL A 129 -24.24 -33.32 6.16
CA VAL A 129 -22.83 -33.34 6.56
C VAL A 129 -22.27 -34.76 6.48
N GLY A 130 -22.95 -35.76 7.04
CA GLY A 130 -22.52 -37.16 7.00
C GLY A 130 -22.38 -37.70 5.58
N VAL A 131 -23.35 -37.42 4.70
CA VAL A 131 -23.28 -37.76 3.28
C VAL A 131 -22.11 -37.05 2.59
N GLY A 132 -21.87 -35.78 2.87
CA GLY A 132 -20.75 -35.04 2.26
C GLY A 132 -19.38 -35.55 2.71
N ILE A 133 -19.19 -35.87 4.00
CA ILE A 133 -17.94 -36.46 4.51
C ILE A 133 -17.75 -37.88 3.94
N GLY A 134 -18.82 -38.69 3.87
CA GLY A 134 -18.77 -40.01 3.22
C GLY A 134 -18.43 -39.93 1.74
N SER A 135 -19.03 -39.00 1.00
CA SER A 135 -18.71 -38.75 -0.41
C SER A 135 -17.25 -38.33 -0.61
N MET A 136 -16.70 -37.49 0.27
CA MET A 136 -15.27 -37.16 0.24
C MET A 136 -14.42 -38.42 0.39
N HIS A 137 -14.71 -39.27 1.38
CA HIS A 137 -13.92 -40.47 1.63
C HIS A 137 -13.93 -41.45 0.45
N TYR A 138 -15.12 -41.77 -0.09
CA TYR A 138 -15.19 -42.74 -1.20
C TYR A 138 -14.70 -42.17 -2.54
N SER A 139 -14.83 -40.86 -2.78
CA SER A 139 -14.18 -40.23 -3.93
C SER A 139 -12.66 -40.16 -3.79
N GLY A 140 -12.14 -39.99 -2.56
CA GLY A 140 -10.70 -40.10 -2.28
C GLY A 140 -10.17 -41.53 -2.46
N MET A 141 -10.91 -42.55 -2.01
CA MET A 141 -10.60 -43.95 -2.30
C MET A 141 -10.58 -44.26 -3.81
N ALA A 142 -11.49 -43.65 -4.58
CA ALA A 142 -11.53 -43.82 -6.03
C ALA A 142 -10.33 -43.17 -6.75
N ALA A 143 -9.63 -42.23 -6.11
CA ALA A 143 -8.41 -41.66 -6.65
C ALA A 143 -7.21 -42.61 -6.52
N MET A 144 -7.32 -43.66 -5.70
CA MET A 144 -6.26 -44.63 -5.47
C MET A 144 -6.12 -45.60 -6.67
N GLN A 145 -4.91 -45.70 -7.20
CA GLN A 145 -4.52 -46.60 -8.27
C GLN A 145 -3.60 -47.69 -7.69
N THR A 146 -4.00 -48.95 -7.85
CA THR A 146 -3.25 -50.11 -7.38
C THR A 146 -3.46 -51.27 -8.35
N SER A 147 -2.51 -52.20 -8.38
CA SER A 147 -2.63 -53.47 -9.13
C SER A 147 -3.64 -54.43 -8.50
N LEU A 148 -4.11 -54.15 -7.27
CA LEU A 148 -5.15 -54.91 -6.60
C LEU A 148 -6.54 -54.34 -6.94
N THR A 149 -7.53 -55.23 -7.07
CA THR A 149 -8.92 -54.80 -7.24
C THR A 149 -9.54 -54.45 -5.89
N LEU A 150 -10.02 -53.21 -5.75
CA LEU A 150 -10.72 -52.71 -4.57
C LEU A 150 -12.21 -53.02 -4.65
N HIS A 151 -12.71 -53.74 -3.65
CA HIS A 151 -14.14 -54.00 -3.44
C HIS A 151 -14.56 -53.51 -2.06
N TYR A 152 -15.86 -53.24 -1.89
CA TYR A 152 -16.43 -52.89 -0.58
C TYR A 152 -17.33 -54.01 -0.06
N GLU A 153 -17.26 -54.26 1.25
CA GLU A 153 -18.22 -55.12 1.92
C GLU A 153 -19.53 -54.34 2.16
N PRO A 154 -20.69 -54.78 1.62
CA PRO A 154 -21.94 -53.99 1.63
C PRO A 154 -22.38 -53.53 3.03
N TRP A 155 -22.27 -54.40 4.03
CA TRP A 155 -22.70 -54.08 5.40
C TRP A 155 -21.79 -53.08 6.10
N LEU A 156 -20.47 -53.23 5.94
CA LEU A 156 -19.51 -52.28 6.52
C LEU A 156 -19.53 -50.94 5.80
N PHE A 157 -19.80 -50.93 4.48
CA PHE A 157 -20.03 -49.71 3.72
C PHE A 157 -21.29 -48.97 4.19
N ALA A 158 -22.41 -49.69 4.40
CA ALA A 158 -23.61 -49.07 4.96
C ALA A 158 -23.39 -48.58 6.40
N LEU A 159 -22.63 -49.34 7.20
CA LEU A 159 -22.26 -48.98 8.56
C LEU A 159 -21.41 -47.70 8.61
N SER A 160 -20.43 -47.54 7.70
CA SER A 160 -19.59 -46.33 7.67
C SER A 160 -20.40 -45.07 7.41
N LEU A 161 -21.40 -45.13 6.50
CA LEU A 161 -22.33 -44.02 6.26
C LEU A 161 -23.23 -43.74 7.47
N LEU A 162 -23.72 -44.79 8.13
CA LEU A 162 -24.51 -44.63 9.36
C LEU A 162 -23.68 -43.98 10.48
N VAL A 163 -22.43 -44.42 10.64
CA VAL A 163 -21.45 -43.82 11.56
C VAL A 163 -21.21 -42.35 11.19
N ALA A 164 -21.04 -42.04 9.90
CA ALA A 164 -20.85 -40.66 9.43
C ALA A 164 -22.01 -39.74 9.83
N VAL A 165 -23.25 -40.17 9.58
CA VAL A 165 -24.46 -39.38 9.88
C VAL A 165 -24.68 -39.25 11.38
N THR A 166 -24.57 -40.34 12.13
CA THR A 166 -24.77 -40.32 13.59
C THR A 166 -23.72 -39.47 14.30
N MET A 167 -22.46 -39.57 13.89
CA MET A 167 -21.37 -38.77 14.43
C MET A 167 -21.46 -37.30 14.01
N ALA A 168 -21.88 -37.00 12.77
CA ALA A 168 -22.14 -35.63 12.34
C ALA A 168 -23.28 -34.97 13.14
N MET A 169 -24.36 -35.70 13.40
CA MET A 169 -25.46 -35.24 14.27
C MET A 169 -24.97 -35.00 15.70
N LEU A 170 -24.19 -35.93 16.26
CA LEU A 170 -23.60 -35.79 17.59
C LEU A 170 -22.70 -34.56 17.68
N ALA A 171 -21.84 -34.35 16.69
CA ALA A 171 -20.89 -33.25 16.69
C ALA A 171 -21.57 -31.88 16.49
N LEU A 172 -22.62 -31.81 15.68
CA LEU A 172 -23.49 -30.63 15.60
C LEU A 172 -24.22 -30.38 16.92
N TRP A 173 -24.75 -31.43 17.56
CA TRP A 173 -25.50 -31.34 18.82
C TRP A 173 -24.63 -30.88 19.99
N ILE A 174 -23.44 -31.45 20.16
CA ILE A 174 -22.56 -31.24 21.32
C ILE A 174 -22.29 -29.77 21.60
N ARG A 175 -22.08 -28.95 20.56
CA ARG A 175 -21.86 -27.51 20.74
C ARG A 175 -23.07 -26.79 21.31
N PHE A 176 -24.29 -27.17 20.92
CA PHE A 176 -25.53 -26.61 21.47
C PHE A 176 -25.88 -27.23 22.83
N GLY A 177 -25.67 -28.53 23.00
CA GLY A 177 -25.89 -29.25 24.26
C GLY A 177 -25.00 -28.75 25.39
N LEU A 178 -23.70 -28.55 25.13
CA LEU A 178 -22.75 -27.97 26.09
C LEU A 178 -23.08 -26.51 26.43
N SER A 179 -23.75 -25.78 25.53
CA SER A 179 -24.18 -24.40 25.79
C SER A 179 -25.33 -24.31 26.80
N ALA A 180 -26.14 -25.37 26.96
CA ALA A 180 -27.13 -25.47 28.04
C ALA A 180 -26.47 -25.76 29.39
N MET A 181 -25.27 -26.34 29.38
CA MET A 181 -24.47 -26.72 30.56
C MET A 181 -23.45 -25.63 30.96
N ARG A 182 -23.53 -24.43 30.35
CA ARG A 182 -22.58 -23.30 30.49
C ARG A 182 -22.41 -22.79 31.93
N GLN A 183 -23.32 -23.10 32.85
CA GLN A 183 -23.16 -22.74 34.25
C GLN A 183 -22.02 -23.51 34.95
N ARG A 184 -21.47 -24.58 34.35
CA ARG A 184 -20.41 -25.41 34.93
C ARG A 184 -19.09 -25.47 34.14
N LEU A 185 -19.04 -24.98 32.89
CA LEU A 185 -17.87 -25.10 32.01
C LEU A 185 -17.48 -23.75 31.39
N SER A 186 -16.17 -23.49 31.33
CA SER A 186 -15.63 -22.29 30.67
C SER A 186 -15.82 -22.36 29.15
N ALA A 187 -15.87 -21.19 28.47
CA ALA A 187 -16.05 -21.14 27.01
C ALA A 187 -14.94 -21.89 26.25
N LEU A 188 -13.70 -21.86 26.78
CA LEU A 188 -12.55 -22.53 26.19
C LEU A 188 -12.59 -24.06 26.37
N THR A 189 -13.03 -24.55 27.53
CA THR A 189 -13.19 -26.00 27.77
C THR A 189 -14.30 -26.58 26.90
N ALA A 190 -15.44 -25.90 26.77
CA ALA A 190 -16.51 -26.32 25.86
C ALA A 190 -16.05 -26.38 24.39
N LEU A 191 -15.21 -25.42 23.97
CA LEU A 191 -14.61 -25.41 22.63
C LEU A 191 -13.69 -26.62 22.43
N LEU A 192 -12.77 -26.87 23.36
CA LEU A 192 -11.83 -28.00 23.27
C LEU A 192 -12.57 -29.35 23.20
N VAL A 193 -13.53 -29.58 24.10
CA VAL A 193 -14.34 -30.81 24.11
C VAL A 193 -15.10 -30.98 22.80
N SER A 194 -15.74 -29.92 22.30
CA SER A 194 -16.46 -29.97 21.02
C SER A 194 -15.53 -30.30 19.85
N SER A 195 -14.30 -29.81 19.88
CA SER A 195 -13.29 -30.02 18.83
C SER A 195 -12.77 -31.44 18.81
N VAL A 196 -12.52 -32.01 19.99
CA VAL A 196 -12.10 -33.41 20.14
C VAL A 196 -13.19 -34.35 19.63
N VAL A 197 -14.44 -34.14 20.02
CA VAL A 197 -15.52 -35.03 19.57
C VAL A 197 -15.77 -34.90 18.06
N MET A 198 -15.74 -33.68 17.52
CA MET A 198 -15.84 -33.47 16.07
C MET A 198 -14.67 -34.13 15.32
N GLY A 199 -13.44 -34.00 15.80
CA GLY A 199 -12.28 -34.65 15.17
C GLY A 199 -12.37 -36.18 15.18
N LEU A 200 -12.72 -36.77 16.33
CA LEU A 200 -12.91 -38.22 16.47
C LEU A 200 -14.06 -38.75 15.60
N ALA A 201 -15.14 -37.97 15.45
CA ALA A 201 -16.25 -38.29 14.55
C ALA A 201 -15.79 -38.41 13.08
N ILE A 202 -15.01 -37.44 12.61
CA ILE A 202 -14.51 -37.41 11.23
C ILE A 202 -13.54 -38.60 11.01
N SER A 203 -12.58 -38.80 11.90
CA SER A 203 -11.62 -39.91 11.79
C SER A 203 -12.29 -41.28 11.95
N GLY A 204 -13.26 -41.41 12.85
CA GLY A 204 -14.00 -42.66 13.07
C GLY A 204 -14.73 -43.13 11.81
N MET A 205 -15.32 -42.20 11.05
CA MET A 205 -15.91 -42.52 9.74
C MET A 205 -14.85 -43.07 8.78
N HIS A 206 -13.71 -42.39 8.64
CA HIS A 206 -12.65 -42.81 7.71
C HIS A 206 -12.15 -44.23 7.99
N TYR A 207 -11.81 -44.55 9.23
CA TYR A 207 -11.32 -45.88 9.58
C TYR A 207 -12.41 -46.96 9.48
N THR A 208 -13.68 -46.61 9.71
CA THR A 208 -14.81 -47.52 9.42
C THR A 208 -14.97 -47.78 7.92
N GLY A 209 -14.74 -46.76 7.09
CA GLY A 209 -14.73 -46.89 5.63
C GLY A 209 -13.56 -47.74 5.12
N MET A 210 -12.37 -47.59 5.72
CA MET A 210 -11.22 -48.46 5.45
C MET A 210 -11.47 -49.91 5.88
N LEU A 211 -12.15 -50.14 7.01
CA LEU A 211 -12.58 -51.47 7.42
C LEU A 211 -13.56 -52.11 6.43
N ALA A 212 -14.30 -51.32 5.65
CA ALA A 212 -15.18 -51.82 4.59
C ALA A 212 -14.44 -52.18 3.30
N ALA A 213 -13.21 -51.68 3.09
CA ALA A 213 -12.41 -51.94 1.90
C ALA A 213 -11.82 -53.37 1.93
N ARG A 214 -11.87 -54.05 0.79
CA ARG A 214 -11.33 -55.40 0.56
C ARG A 214 -10.49 -55.39 -0.72
N PHE A 215 -9.27 -55.91 -0.62
CA PHE A 215 -8.31 -55.94 -1.72
C PHE A 215 -8.11 -57.37 -2.21
N SER A 216 -8.34 -57.62 -3.50
CA SER A 216 -8.18 -58.94 -4.13
C SER A 216 -7.26 -58.88 -5.36
N GLY A 217 -6.35 -59.85 -5.49
CA GLY A 217 -5.39 -59.95 -6.60
C GLY A 217 -4.09 -60.64 -6.17
N THR A 218 -3.23 -60.98 -7.13
CA THR A 218 -1.89 -61.51 -6.86
C THR A 218 -0.85 -60.39 -6.87
N PRO A 219 -0.12 -60.13 -5.78
CA PRO A 219 0.97 -59.17 -5.80
C PRO A 219 2.09 -59.69 -6.70
N THR A 220 2.50 -58.90 -7.69
CA THR A 220 3.62 -59.24 -8.59
C THR A 220 4.94 -59.17 -7.82
N ALA A 221 5.60 -60.31 -7.63
CA ALA A 221 6.88 -60.41 -6.93
C ALA A 221 8.03 -59.83 -7.79
N GLY A 222 8.71 -58.79 -7.32
CA GLY A 222 9.91 -58.23 -7.98
C GLY A 222 10.18 -56.75 -7.73
N GLU A 223 9.21 -55.96 -7.27
CA GLU A 223 9.39 -54.53 -7.00
C GLU A 223 9.64 -54.26 -5.51
N ASN A 224 10.85 -54.55 -5.01
CA ASN A 224 11.27 -54.03 -3.71
C ASN A 224 11.72 -52.56 -3.85
N THR A 225 10.89 -51.68 -3.27
CA THR A 225 11.23 -50.41 -2.58
C THR A 225 11.97 -49.31 -3.36
N ILE A 226 11.22 -48.43 -4.04
CA ILE A 226 11.39 -46.96 -3.88
C ILE A 226 10.02 -46.26 -3.88
N THR A 227 9.69 -45.67 -2.74
CA THR A 227 8.45 -44.98 -2.32
C THR A 227 8.22 -43.59 -2.96
N VAL A 228 8.68 -43.35 -4.20
CA VAL A 228 8.78 -41.98 -4.78
C VAL A 228 7.43 -41.31 -5.09
N GLN A 229 6.36 -42.08 -5.38
CA GLN A 229 5.05 -41.48 -5.71
C GLN A 229 4.17 -41.21 -4.49
N ALA A 230 4.24 -42.07 -3.46
CA ALA A 230 3.52 -41.82 -2.20
C ALA A 230 4.14 -40.64 -1.43
N SER A 231 5.45 -40.45 -1.51
CA SER A 231 6.13 -39.30 -0.89
C SER A 231 5.74 -37.97 -1.53
N PHE A 232 5.49 -37.93 -2.84
CA PHE A 232 4.98 -36.72 -3.51
C PHE A 232 3.58 -36.33 -3.02
N VAL A 233 2.66 -37.29 -2.93
CA VAL A 233 1.30 -37.03 -2.41
C VAL A 233 1.34 -36.67 -0.92
N ALA A 234 2.18 -37.34 -0.13
CA ALA A 234 2.40 -37.01 1.27
C ALA A 234 2.95 -35.58 1.43
N LEU A 235 3.92 -35.18 0.61
CA LEU A 235 4.49 -33.83 0.60
C LEU A 235 3.46 -32.80 0.14
N ALA A 236 2.66 -33.10 -0.88
CA ALA A 236 1.60 -32.22 -1.38
C ALA A 236 0.50 -32.02 -0.32
N VAL A 237 0.05 -33.10 0.32
CA VAL A 237 -0.93 -33.05 1.42
C VAL A 237 -0.35 -32.28 2.60
N ALA A 238 0.92 -32.52 2.98
CA ALA A 238 1.58 -31.78 4.05
C ALA A 238 1.69 -30.29 3.74
N LEU A 239 2.17 -29.92 2.54
CA LEU A 239 2.30 -28.54 2.09
C LEU A 239 0.94 -27.84 2.07
N ILE A 240 -0.07 -28.44 1.46
CA ILE A 240 -1.43 -27.90 1.41
C ILE A 240 -1.98 -27.71 2.82
N THR A 241 -1.79 -28.69 3.71
CA THR A 241 -2.26 -28.61 5.11
C THR A 241 -1.58 -27.47 5.87
N VAL A 242 -0.27 -27.30 5.72
CA VAL A 242 0.50 -26.23 6.36
C VAL A 242 0.07 -24.87 5.79
N THR A 243 0.02 -24.72 4.47
CA THR A 243 -0.41 -23.48 3.81
C THR A 243 -1.82 -23.09 4.23
N LEU A 244 -2.76 -24.03 4.24
CA LEU A 244 -4.13 -23.80 4.67
C LEU A 244 -4.19 -23.40 6.15
N THR A 245 -3.40 -24.06 7.00
CA THR A 245 -3.33 -23.74 8.43
C THR A 245 -2.79 -22.33 8.66
N VAL A 246 -1.68 -21.96 8.02
CA VAL A 246 -1.09 -20.62 8.11
C VAL A 246 -2.09 -19.57 7.61
N PHE A 247 -2.72 -19.80 6.47
CA PHE A 247 -3.73 -18.90 5.92
C PHE A 247 -4.89 -18.68 6.90
N VAL A 248 -5.41 -19.76 7.49
CA VAL A 248 -6.55 -19.69 8.42
C VAL A 248 -6.15 -18.99 9.73
N VAL A 249 -4.96 -19.25 10.26
CA VAL A 249 -4.42 -18.57 11.45
C VAL A 249 -4.22 -17.07 11.17
N ALA A 250 -3.61 -16.72 10.04
CA ALA A 250 -3.38 -15.33 9.64
C ALA A 250 -4.68 -14.56 9.42
N ALA A 251 -5.63 -15.15 8.67
CA ALA A 251 -6.94 -14.54 8.43
C ALA A 251 -7.71 -14.31 9.76
N ASN A 252 -7.67 -15.28 10.67
CA ASN A 252 -8.28 -15.16 12.00
C ASN A 252 -7.59 -14.07 12.84
N GLY A 253 -6.25 -14.06 12.88
CA GLY A 253 -5.45 -13.06 13.60
C GLY A 253 -5.76 -11.64 13.14
N LEU A 254 -5.83 -11.42 11.82
CA LEU A 254 -6.12 -10.12 11.22
C LEU A 254 -7.55 -9.63 11.55
N LEU A 255 -8.54 -10.52 11.47
CA LEU A 255 -9.93 -10.19 11.83
C LEU A 255 -10.04 -9.77 13.30
N ARG A 256 -9.37 -10.49 14.22
CA ARG A 256 -9.36 -10.18 15.65
C ARG A 256 -8.64 -8.88 15.97
N TYR A 257 -7.49 -8.63 15.33
CA TYR A 257 -6.71 -7.41 15.50
C TYR A 257 -7.51 -6.16 15.10
N ARG A 258 -8.19 -6.19 13.94
CA ARG A 258 -9.06 -5.09 13.49
C ARG A 258 -10.21 -4.79 14.46
N GLN A 259 -10.75 -5.81 15.11
CA GLN A 259 -11.83 -5.63 16.09
C GLN A 259 -11.32 -4.92 17.35
N LEU A 260 -10.14 -5.28 17.84
CA LEU A 260 -9.52 -4.65 19.02
C LEU A 260 -9.19 -3.17 18.78
N LEU A 261 -8.62 -2.83 17.62
CA LEU A 261 -8.30 -1.45 17.27
C LEU A 261 -9.54 -0.53 17.25
N ARG A 262 -10.67 -1.03 16.73
CA ARG A 262 -11.92 -0.25 16.70
C ARG A 262 -12.46 0.05 18.10
N HIS A 263 -12.37 -0.91 19.01
CA HIS A 263 -12.79 -0.71 20.41
C HIS A 263 -11.91 0.31 21.12
N ALA A 264 -10.60 0.33 20.85
CA ALA A 264 -9.69 1.33 21.42
C ALA A 264 -10.00 2.74 20.92
N SER A 265 -10.15 2.92 19.60
CA SER A 265 -10.41 4.24 18.98
C SER A 265 -11.74 4.87 19.43
N ALA A 266 -12.80 4.07 19.60
CA ALA A 266 -14.10 4.57 20.05
C ALA A 266 -14.09 5.12 21.50
N GLY A 267 -13.18 4.62 22.35
CA GLY A 267 -13.03 5.11 23.72
C GLY A 267 -12.39 6.50 23.81
N GLU A 268 -11.41 6.77 22.96
CA GLU A 268 -10.66 8.04 22.96
C GLU A 268 -11.52 9.22 22.48
N SER A 269 -12.28 9.05 21.39
CA SER A 269 -13.15 10.10 20.86
C SER A 269 -14.24 10.53 21.85
N ARG A 270 -14.72 9.61 22.69
CA ARG A 270 -15.77 9.90 23.68
C ARG A 270 -15.27 10.80 24.81
N LEU A 271 -14.04 10.62 25.27
CA LEU A 271 -13.47 11.42 26.36
C LEU A 271 -13.16 12.86 25.91
N ARG A 272 -12.63 13.03 24.68
CA ARG A 272 -12.31 14.35 24.11
C ARG A 272 -13.58 15.22 23.96
N ALA A 273 -14.68 14.63 23.45
CA ALA A 273 -15.95 15.33 23.30
C ALA A 273 -16.57 15.84 24.64
N ILE A 274 -16.32 15.15 25.75
CA ILE A 274 -16.80 15.56 27.09
C ILE A 274 -16.05 16.80 27.59
N VAL A 275 -14.74 16.90 27.33
CA VAL A 275 -13.91 18.04 27.76
C VAL A 275 -14.22 19.30 26.94
N ASP A 276 -14.41 19.14 25.63
CA ASP A 276 -14.61 20.27 24.70
C ASP A 276 -15.97 20.96 24.85
N THR A 277 -16.99 20.29 25.41
CA THR A 277 -18.38 20.80 25.52
C THR A 277 -18.76 21.35 26.90
N ALA A 278 -17.83 21.41 27.85
CA ALA A 278 -18.12 21.94 29.18
C ALA A 278 -18.28 23.47 29.19
N ALA A 279 -19.31 23.98 29.88
CA ALA A 279 -19.68 25.39 29.89
C ALA A 279 -18.78 26.28 30.77
N ASP A 280 -18.25 25.73 31.86
CA ASP A 280 -17.23 26.39 32.67
C ASP A 280 -15.84 26.23 32.01
N GLY A 281 -14.95 27.18 32.26
CA GLY A 281 -13.57 27.08 31.80
C GLY A 281 -12.85 25.92 32.49
N LEU A 282 -12.40 24.93 31.72
CA LEU A 282 -11.66 23.75 32.19
C LEU A 282 -10.19 23.82 31.80
N ILE A 283 -9.32 23.71 32.80
CA ILE A 283 -7.87 23.87 32.65
C ILE A 283 -7.16 22.70 33.34
N THR A 284 -6.40 21.92 32.58
CA THR A 284 -5.58 20.83 33.15
C THR A 284 -4.14 21.31 33.37
N ILE A 285 -3.56 21.02 34.53
CA ILE A 285 -2.25 21.51 34.97
C ILE A 285 -1.42 20.32 35.49
N ASP A 286 -0.13 20.25 35.18
CA ASP A 286 0.77 19.22 35.72
C ASP A 286 1.30 19.53 37.12
N GLY A 287 2.02 18.59 37.72
CA GLY A 287 2.63 18.75 39.04
C GLY A 287 3.69 19.85 39.17
N GLN A 288 4.03 20.54 38.07
CA GLN A 288 4.93 21.71 38.07
C GLN A 288 4.17 23.03 37.88
N GLY A 289 2.83 23.01 37.82
CA GLY A 289 2.02 24.23 37.64
C GLY A 289 1.85 24.66 36.18
N LYS A 290 2.27 23.82 35.22
CA LYS A 290 2.15 24.13 33.78
C LYS A 290 0.85 23.62 33.18
N VAL A 291 0.23 24.43 32.34
CA VAL A 291 -1.00 24.07 31.62
C VAL A 291 -0.72 22.94 30.62
N ARG A 292 -1.52 21.87 30.68
CA ARG A 292 -1.47 20.70 29.80
C ARG A 292 -2.62 20.64 28.81
N SER A 293 -3.77 21.16 29.17
CA SER A 293 -4.94 21.27 28.28
C SER A 293 -5.82 22.45 28.71
N PHE A 294 -6.52 23.03 27.75
CA PHE A 294 -7.32 24.25 27.91
C PHE A 294 -8.56 24.17 27.01
N ASN A 295 -9.76 24.09 27.61
CA ASN A 295 -10.98 23.89 26.83
C ASN A 295 -11.49 25.20 26.16
N PRO A 296 -12.42 25.12 25.18
CA PRO A 296 -12.93 26.30 24.48
C PRO A 296 -13.61 27.36 25.37
N ALA A 297 -14.26 26.95 26.47
CA ALA A 297 -14.84 27.88 27.43
C ALA A 297 -13.77 28.71 28.17
N ALA A 298 -12.64 28.08 28.51
CA ALA A 298 -11.49 28.78 29.07
C ALA A 298 -10.84 29.72 28.03
N GLU A 299 -10.80 29.33 26.75
CA GLU A 299 -10.34 30.21 25.66
C GLU A 299 -11.17 31.48 25.56
N SER A 300 -12.51 31.32 25.60
CA SER A 300 -13.46 32.43 25.50
C SER A 300 -13.39 33.36 26.72
N LEU A 301 -13.19 32.81 27.91
CA LEU A 301 -13.16 33.57 29.16
C LEU A 301 -11.84 34.35 29.34
N PHE A 302 -10.69 33.76 29.00
CA PHE A 302 -9.38 34.37 29.25
C PHE A 302 -8.72 34.98 28.01
N GLY A 303 -9.22 34.69 26.79
CA GLY A 303 -8.73 35.23 25.52
C GLY A 303 -7.44 34.57 25.01
N TRP A 304 -6.97 33.51 25.65
CA TRP A 304 -5.82 32.69 25.23
C TRP A 304 -6.29 31.46 24.47
N SER A 305 -5.62 31.08 23.37
CA SER A 305 -5.88 29.78 22.75
C SER A 305 -5.07 28.65 23.40
N GLU A 306 -5.54 27.41 23.31
CA GLU A 306 -4.89 26.22 23.88
C GLU A 306 -3.44 26.11 23.41
N ALA A 307 -3.21 26.26 22.11
CA ALA A 307 -1.86 26.23 21.51
C ALA A 307 -0.92 27.33 22.05
N GLN A 308 -1.45 28.45 22.58
CA GLN A 308 -0.66 29.55 23.12
C GLN A 308 -0.32 29.36 24.61
N ILE A 309 -1.22 28.71 25.36
CA ILE A 309 -1.15 28.61 26.82
C ILE A 309 -0.59 27.26 27.29
N VAL A 310 -0.74 26.18 26.51
CA VAL A 310 -0.18 24.86 26.86
C VAL A 310 1.35 24.94 26.97
N GLY A 311 1.88 24.42 28.08
CA GLY A 311 3.29 24.49 28.46
C GLY A 311 3.68 25.76 29.21
N ARG A 312 2.81 26.78 29.29
CA ARG A 312 3.03 27.96 30.14
C ARG A 312 2.58 27.71 31.58
N ASP A 313 3.10 28.53 32.48
CA ASP A 313 2.69 28.54 33.88
C ASP A 313 1.26 29.10 34.02
N ALA A 314 0.42 28.42 34.79
CA ALA A 314 -0.98 28.80 34.96
C ALA A 314 -1.17 30.13 35.72
N SER A 315 -0.15 30.63 36.43
CA SER A 315 -0.16 31.94 37.11
C SER A 315 -0.43 33.13 36.18
N VAL A 316 -0.17 32.99 34.88
CA VAL A 316 -0.44 34.04 33.86
C VAL A 316 -1.92 34.40 33.77
N LEU A 317 -2.82 33.51 34.19
CA LEU A 317 -4.27 33.70 34.17
C LEU A 317 -4.80 34.48 35.38
N LEU A 318 -3.93 34.79 36.35
CA LEU A 318 -4.29 35.43 37.62
C LEU A 318 -3.75 36.87 37.70
N GLN A 319 -4.42 37.72 38.48
CA GLN A 319 -3.89 39.03 38.87
C GLN A 319 -2.66 38.90 39.78
N ALA A 320 -1.80 39.93 39.80
CA ALA A 320 -0.52 39.90 40.51
C ALA A 320 -0.67 39.62 42.02
N ALA A 321 -1.77 40.07 42.64
CA ALA A 321 -2.07 39.83 44.04
C ALA A 321 -2.42 38.35 44.32
N ASP A 322 -3.08 37.67 43.39
CA ASP A 322 -3.55 36.28 43.53
C ASP A 322 -2.56 35.24 42.98
N ALA A 323 -1.70 35.63 42.03
CA ALA A 323 -0.64 34.77 41.47
C ALA A 323 0.40 34.35 42.53
N ALA A 324 0.77 35.25 43.44
CA ALA A 324 1.70 34.95 44.54
C ALA A 324 1.09 33.98 45.58
N ALA A 325 -0.23 34.03 45.77
CA ALA A 325 -0.93 33.10 46.64
C ALA A 325 -1.05 31.70 45.99
N TYR A 326 -1.26 31.64 44.67
CA TYR A 326 -1.37 30.41 43.89
C TYR A 326 -0.13 29.50 43.96
N GLU A 327 1.09 30.06 43.84
CA GLU A 327 2.34 29.29 43.96
C GLU A 327 2.49 28.60 45.34
N GLY A 328 2.08 29.28 46.41
CA GLY A 328 2.09 28.73 47.77
C GLY A 328 1.11 27.57 47.91
N TYR A 329 -0.10 27.69 47.36
CA TYR A 329 -1.12 26.64 47.45
C TYR A 329 -0.77 25.36 46.70
N LEU A 330 -0.20 25.46 45.49
CA LEU A 330 0.19 24.29 44.71
C LEU A 330 1.32 23.51 45.43
N ARG A 331 2.26 24.23 46.04
CA ARG A 331 3.39 23.66 46.80
C ARG A 331 2.92 23.01 48.11
N ASP A 332 2.11 23.71 48.91
CA ASP A 332 1.53 23.18 50.15
C ASP A 332 0.71 21.91 49.91
N TYR A 333 -0.02 21.84 48.79
CA TYR A 333 -0.82 20.65 48.43
C TYR A 333 0.03 19.45 47.99
N LEU A 334 1.10 19.70 47.21
CA LEU A 334 2.06 18.66 46.80
C LEU A 334 2.83 18.06 48.00
N GLU A 335 3.09 18.86 49.03
CA GLU A 335 3.84 18.44 50.23
C GLU A 335 2.97 17.76 51.30
N THR A 336 1.73 18.22 51.50
CA THR A 336 0.90 17.79 52.64
C THR A 336 -0.22 16.81 52.28
N GLY A 337 -0.61 16.71 51.00
CA GLY A 337 -1.71 15.87 50.53
C GLY A 337 -3.11 16.26 51.06
N ALA A 338 -3.22 17.33 51.85
CA ALA A 338 -4.47 17.80 52.44
C ALA A 338 -4.87 19.15 51.83
N SER A 339 -6.04 19.22 51.18
CA SER A 339 -6.59 20.47 50.64
C SER A 339 -7.78 20.96 51.45
N ARG A 340 -7.71 22.20 51.93
CA ARG A 340 -8.88 22.98 52.41
C ARG A 340 -9.71 23.60 51.26
N ILE A 341 -9.39 23.32 49.99
CA ILE A 341 -9.94 23.98 48.80
C ILE A 341 -11.10 23.16 48.17
N LEU A 342 -11.44 22.00 48.73
CA LEU A 342 -12.28 21.00 48.04
C LEU A 342 -13.81 21.23 48.03
N ASP A 343 -14.38 22.20 48.77
CA ASP A 343 -15.86 22.19 48.97
C ASP A 343 -16.67 23.40 48.47
N SER A 344 -16.09 24.54 48.04
CA SER A 344 -16.96 25.69 47.74
C SER A 344 -16.49 26.76 46.75
N GLY A 345 -15.53 26.52 45.85
CA GLY A 345 -15.16 27.43 44.74
C GLY A 345 -14.84 28.89 45.13
N ARG A 346 -13.60 29.34 44.95
CA ARG A 346 -13.14 30.65 45.46
C ARG A 346 -13.34 31.75 44.42
N GLU A 347 -13.86 32.89 44.84
CA GLU A 347 -13.87 34.11 44.02
C GLU A 347 -12.46 34.71 43.97
N LEU A 348 -12.00 34.97 42.75
CA LEU A 348 -10.68 35.46 42.39
C LEU A 348 -10.84 36.47 41.26
N ASP A 349 -9.91 37.43 41.18
CA ASP A 349 -9.84 38.31 40.02
C ASP A 349 -8.84 37.71 39.03
N GLY A 350 -9.38 37.11 37.97
CA GLY A 350 -8.58 36.63 36.86
C GLY A 350 -8.17 37.76 35.94
N ARG A 351 -7.21 37.44 35.08
CA ARG A 351 -6.66 38.38 34.11
C ARG A 351 -6.92 37.89 32.70
N HIS A 352 -7.69 38.68 31.95
CA HIS A 352 -7.83 38.48 30.51
C HIS A 352 -6.52 38.80 29.78
N LYS A 353 -6.30 38.21 28.59
CA LYS A 353 -5.09 38.42 27.78
C LYS A 353 -4.78 39.89 27.47
N ASP A 354 -5.81 40.74 27.36
CA ASP A 354 -5.66 42.20 27.14
C ASP A 354 -5.38 43.01 28.42
N GLY A 355 -5.38 42.35 29.58
CA GLY A 355 -5.16 42.97 30.88
C GLY A 355 -6.44 43.39 31.62
N ALA A 356 -7.63 43.15 31.07
CA ALA A 356 -8.89 43.41 31.78
C ALA A 356 -9.03 42.52 33.03
N VAL A 357 -9.55 43.11 34.10
CA VAL A 357 -9.89 42.40 35.34
C VAL A 357 -11.19 41.65 35.12
N LEU A 358 -11.17 40.35 35.39
CA LEU A 358 -12.32 39.47 35.28
C LEU A 358 -12.68 38.94 36.66
N PRO A 359 -13.78 39.42 37.29
CA PRO A 359 -14.26 38.82 38.53
C PRO A 359 -14.78 37.41 38.23
N MET A 360 -14.14 36.38 38.80
CA MET A 360 -14.43 34.97 38.50
C MET A 360 -14.43 34.06 39.73
N ARG A 361 -15.04 32.88 39.62
CA ARG A 361 -15.02 31.84 40.67
C ARG A 361 -14.31 30.58 40.18
N VAL A 362 -13.38 30.00 40.98
CA VAL A 362 -12.51 28.86 40.59
C VAL A 362 -12.58 27.67 41.55
N ALA A 363 -12.66 26.43 41.04
CA ALA A 363 -12.58 25.16 41.78
C ALA A 363 -11.55 24.18 41.17
N ILE A 364 -10.87 23.32 41.95
CA ILE A 364 -9.77 22.44 41.48
C ILE A 364 -9.93 20.98 41.97
N GLY A 365 -9.74 20.00 41.07
CA GLY A 365 -9.71 18.55 41.34
C GLY A 365 -8.39 17.87 40.93
N LYS A 366 -8.11 16.66 41.44
CA LYS A 366 -6.86 15.89 41.22
C LYS A 366 -7.13 14.54 40.51
N ILE A 367 -6.24 14.15 39.60
CA ILE A 367 -6.20 12.85 38.94
C ILE A 367 -4.84 12.17 39.24
N ASP A 368 -4.88 10.95 39.76
CA ASP A 368 -3.68 10.14 40.04
C ASP A 368 -3.25 9.35 38.79
N THR A 369 -2.10 9.72 38.21
CA THR A 369 -1.49 9.04 37.05
C THR A 369 -0.16 8.38 37.45
N PRO A 370 0.22 7.23 36.85
CA PRO A 370 1.52 6.61 37.09
C PRO A 370 2.64 7.54 36.59
N GLY A 371 3.36 8.19 37.49
CA GLY A 371 4.52 9.03 37.18
C GLY A 371 4.44 10.46 37.72
N GLN A 372 3.31 11.16 37.55
CA GLN A 372 3.06 12.52 38.09
C GLN A 372 1.55 12.80 38.28
N PRO A 373 1.14 13.52 39.33
CA PRO A 373 -0.26 13.93 39.54
C PRO A 373 -0.67 15.03 38.54
N LEU A 374 -1.92 14.96 38.05
CA LEU A 374 -2.55 15.97 37.21
C LEU A 374 -3.65 16.70 37.99
N PHE A 375 -3.81 17.99 37.72
CA PHE A 375 -4.80 18.88 38.35
C PHE A 375 -5.77 19.41 37.30
N VAL A 376 -7.03 19.60 37.66
CA VAL A 376 -8.10 20.07 36.75
C VAL A 376 -8.87 21.21 37.43
N ALA A 377 -8.90 22.41 36.85
CA ALA A 377 -9.59 23.59 37.38
C ALA A 377 -10.87 23.94 36.58
N PHE A 378 -11.89 24.49 37.24
CA PHE A 378 -13.20 24.94 36.72
C PHE A 378 -13.44 26.45 37.03
N VAL A 379 -13.94 27.28 36.09
CA VAL A 379 -14.01 28.77 36.21
C VAL A 379 -15.33 29.44 35.70
N THR A 380 -15.91 30.47 36.39
CA THR A 380 -17.23 31.17 36.10
C THR A 380 -17.25 32.75 36.28
N ASP A 381 -18.06 33.60 35.54
CA ASP A 381 -18.12 35.13 35.46
C ASP A 381 -19.33 35.87 36.19
N MET A 382 -19.28 37.19 36.53
CA MET A 382 -20.19 37.95 37.45
C MET A 382 -20.72 39.42 37.10
N ARG A 383 -20.66 39.97 35.87
CA ARG A 383 -20.84 41.45 35.60
C ARG A 383 -22.25 42.14 35.61
N SER A 384 -23.41 41.46 35.67
CA SER A 384 -24.71 42.02 35.18
C SER A 384 -25.61 42.85 36.14
N SER A 385 -25.27 43.10 37.41
CA SER A 385 -26.28 43.45 38.44
C SER A 385 -26.49 44.95 38.86
N ARG A 386 -25.97 46.00 38.18
CA ARG A 386 -25.83 47.37 38.79
C ARG A 386 -26.51 48.65 38.19
N SER A 387 -27.39 48.68 37.16
CA SER A 387 -27.62 49.92 36.33
C SER A 387 -29.03 50.64 36.20
N MET A 388 -29.98 50.70 37.16
CA MET A 388 -31.38 51.15 36.89
C MET A 388 -31.98 52.45 37.54
N GLU A 389 -31.29 53.24 38.37
CA GLU A 389 -31.98 54.17 39.31
C GLU A 389 -32.26 55.65 38.85
N GLN A 390 -31.90 56.14 37.65
CA GLN A 390 -31.67 57.61 37.42
C GLN A 390 -32.71 58.48 36.62
N ALA A 391 -33.87 58.01 36.14
CA ALA A 391 -34.57 58.62 34.95
C ALA A 391 -35.78 59.62 35.09
N LEU A 392 -36.21 60.14 36.25
CA LEU A 392 -37.58 60.73 36.41
C LEU A 392 -37.79 62.27 36.26
N LYS A 393 -36.79 63.15 36.13
CA LYS A 393 -36.95 64.61 36.42
C LYS A 393 -37.32 65.61 35.28
N ASP A 394 -37.52 65.24 34.01
CA ASP A 394 -37.39 66.18 32.85
C ASP A 394 -38.66 66.72 32.10
N SER A 395 -39.92 66.53 32.54
CA SER A 395 -41.11 66.65 31.65
C SER A 395 -41.84 68.03 31.45
N GLU A 396 -41.66 69.06 32.27
CA GLU A 396 -42.66 70.16 32.36
C GLU A 396 -42.48 71.36 31.38
N ARG A 397 -41.31 71.55 30.76
CA ARG A 397 -40.97 72.74 29.94
C ARG A 397 -41.57 72.75 28.51
N GLN A 398 -42.37 71.76 28.17
CA GLN A 398 -42.57 71.30 26.79
C GLN A 398 -43.74 71.98 26.04
N TYR A 399 -44.74 72.58 26.72
CA TYR A 399 -46.05 72.88 26.10
C TYR A 399 -46.12 74.09 25.14
N ARG A 400 -45.44 75.21 25.41
CA ARG A 400 -45.52 76.43 24.56
C ARG A 400 -44.81 76.32 23.21
N THR A 401 -43.84 75.43 23.12
CA THR A 401 -43.14 75.09 21.88
C THR A 401 -44.05 74.35 20.90
N LEU A 402 -45.15 73.76 21.38
CA LEU A 402 -45.98 72.84 20.59
C LEU A 402 -46.74 73.51 19.45
N ILE A 403 -47.42 74.66 19.63
CA ILE A 403 -48.29 75.25 18.57
C ILE A 403 -47.51 75.71 17.33
N ARG A 404 -46.32 76.30 17.51
CA ARG A 404 -45.45 76.69 16.38
C ARG A 404 -44.80 75.49 15.67
N ASN A 405 -44.70 74.36 16.36
CA ASN A 405 -44.13 73.14 15.83
C ASN A 405 -45.20 72.16 15.30
N ILE A 406 -46.49 72.56 15.26
CA ILE A 406 -47.52 71.72 14.65
C ILE A 406 -47.20 71.59 13.15
N PRO A 407 -46.89 70.39 12.65
CA PRO A 407 -46.61 70.19 11.23
C PRO A 407 -47.87 70.44 10.42
N GLY A 408 -47.76 71.10 9.27
CA GLY A 408 -48.88 71.36 8.35
C GLY A 408 -49.55 72.72 8.51
N VAL A 409 -50.60 72.92 7.72
CA VAL A 409 -51.38 74.16 7.66
C VAL A 409 -52.46 74.10 8.73
N SER A 410 -52.23 74.77 9.87
CA SER A 410 -53.29 74.97 10.87
C SER A 410 -54.25 76.06 10.40
N PHE A 411 -55.55 75.84 10.50
CA PHE A 411 -56.56 76.82 10.12
C PHE A 411 -57.75 76.81 11.08
N HIS A 412 -58.41 77.97 11.17
CA HIS A 412 -59.66 78.21 11.86
C HIS A 412 -60.58 78.91 10.86
N CYS A 413 -61.73 78.32 10.52
CA CYS A 413 -62.65 78.89 9.55
C CYS A 413 -64.09 78.94 10.07
N SER A 414 -64.89 79.83 9.52
CA SER A 414 -66.32 79.92 9.86
C SER A 414 -67.10 78.78 9.24
N PHE A 415 -68.03 78.19 10.00
CA PHE A 415 -69.00 77.23 9.49
C PHE A 415 -70.23 77.96 8.90
N ALA A 416 -70.09 78.48 7.68
CA ALA A 416 -71.10 79.21 6.92
C ALA A 416 -70.96 78.88 5.41
N PRO A 417 -71.96 79.17 4.53
CA PRO A 417 -71.92 78.78 3.12
C PRO A 417 -70.66 79.20 2.35
N GLU A 418 -69.97 80.24 2.82
CA GLU A 418 -68.75 80.77 2.21
C GLU A 418 -67.43 80.24 2.81
N TRP A 419 -67.47 79.44 3.89
CA TRP A 419 -66.32 78.81 4.56
C TRP A 419 -65.12 79.76 4.74
N LYS A 420 -65.40 80.97 5.24
CA LYS A 420 -64.40 82.03 5.36
C LYS A 420 -63.31 81.66 6.36
N MET A 421 -62.05 81.75 5.93
CA MET A 421 -60.89 81.53 6.81
C MET A 421 -60.72 82.71 7.77
N ILE A 422 -60.62 82.43 9.07
CA ILE A 422 -60.41 83.42 10.13
C ILE A 422 -58.94 83.43 10.53
N PHE A 423 -58.33 82.25 10.61
CA PHE A 423 -56.89 82.08 10.78
C PHE A 423 -56.42 80.96 9.88
N ILE A 424 -55.24 81.12 9.29
CA ILE A 424 -54.53 80.06 8.60
C ILE A 424 -53.03 80.35 8.74
N SER A 425 -52.28 79.33 9.15
CA SER A 425 -50.84 79.44 9.39
C SER A 425 -50.05 79.73 8.10
N ASP A 426 -48.85 80.29 8.24
CA ASP A 426 -47.95 80.63 7.13
C ASP A 426 -47.60 79.43 6.23
N ALA A 427 -47.74 78.21 6.74
CA ALA A 427 -47.48 76.98 6.01
C ALA A 427 -48.37 76.80 4.76
N VAL A 428 -49.52 77.49 4.64
CA VAL A 428 -50.42 77.36 3.47
C VAL A 428 -49.78 77.79 2.16
N PHE A 429 -48.80 78.69 2.23
CA PHE A 429 -48.07 79.14 1.04
C PHE A 429 -47.30 78.00 0.39
N ASN A 430 -46.62 77.17 1.20
CA ASN A 430 -45.87 76.02 0.69
C ASN A 430 -46.78 74.94 0.11
N LEU A 431 -48.01 74.82 0.63
CA LEU A 431 -48.97 73.82 0.20
C LEU A 431 -49.72 74.21 -1.07
N THR A 432 -50.07 75.49 -1.23
CA THR A 432 -51.01 75.96 -2.27
C THR A 432 -50.44 76.99 -3.23
N GLY A 433 -49.34 77.65 -2.88
CA GLY A 433 -48.73 78.75 -3.64
C GLY A 433 -49.41 80.12 -3.47
N TRP A 434 -50.36 80.21 -2.53
CA TRP A 434 -51.11 81.42 -2.18
C TRP A 434 -50.78 81.89 -0.76
N MET A 435 -50.78 83.19 -0.52
CA MET A 435 -50.41 83.74 0.79
C MET A 435 -51.53 83.53 1.81
N PRO A 436 -51.24 83.38 3.12
CA PRO A 436 -52.26 83.26 4.17
C PRO A 436 -53.32 84.36 4.14
N GLN A 437 -52.89 85.59 3.83
CA GLN A 437 -53.76 86.76 3.70
C GLN A 437 -54.78 86.61 2.55
N ASP A 438 -54.44 85.90 1.47
CA ASP A 438 -55.35 85.68 0.33
C ASP A 438 -56.58 84.87 0.76
N PHE A 439 -56.42 83.95 1.72
CA PHE A 439 -57.51 83.14 2.26
C PHE A 439 -58.34 83.91 3.30
N ILE A 440 -57.69 84.68 4.18
CA ILE A 440 -58.38 85.44 5.26
C ILE A 440 -59.21 86.60 4.69
N GLU A 441 -58.67 87.29 3.68
CA GLU A 441 -59.37 88.37 2.96
C GLU A 441 -60.43 87.85 1.99
N GLY A 442 -60.46 86.54 1.72
CA GLY A 442 -61.43 85.89 0.84
C GLY A 442 -61.12 86.05 -0.65
N ARG A 443 -59.88 86.38 -1.04
CA ARG A 443 -59.43 86.45 -2.44
C ARG A 443 -59.35 85.06 -3.09
N VAL A 444 -59.06 84.03 -2.30
CA VAL A 444 -59.00 82.62 -2.72
C VAL A 444 -59.75 81.77 -1.70
N ARG A 445 -60.60 80.86 -2.17
CA ARG A 445 -61.31 79.90 -1.31
C ARG A 445 -60.60 78.56 -1.35
N LEU A 446 -60.21 78.04 -0.19
CA LEU A 446 -59.47 76.78 -0.09
C LEU A 446 -60.21 75.60 -0.75
N PHE A 447 -61.54 75.56 -0.61
CA PHE A 447 -62.38 74.52 -1.22
C PHE A 447 -62.31 74.49 -2.75
N GLU A 448 -62.05 75.62 -3.40
CA GLU A 448 -61.93 75.68 -4.87
C GLU A 448 -60.61 75.03 -5.36
N LEU A 449 -59.62 74.92 -4.48
CA LEU A 449 -58.35 74.26 -4.78
C LEU A 449 -58.44 72.73 -4.69
N VAL A 450 -59.53 72.15 -4.18
CA VAL A 450 -59.73 70.69 -4.14
C VAL A 450 -59.91 70.13 -5.55
N HIS A 451 -59.29 68.98 -5.84
CA HIS A 451 -59.39 68.30 -7.13
C HIS A 451 -60.86 67.95 -7.46
N PRO A 452 -61.32 68.13 -8.71
CA PRO A 452 -62.73 67.94 -9.09
C PRO A 452 -63.35 66.63 -8.62
N ASP A 453 -62.64 65.50 -8.76
CA ASP A 453 -63.11 64.17 -8.34
C ASP A 453 -63.33 64.03 -6.82
N ASP A 454 -62.63 64.83 -6.02
CA ASP A 454 -62.65 64.74 -4.55
C ASP A 454 -63.62 65.76 -3.91
N ARG A 455 -64.01 66.83 -4.62
CA ARG A 455 -64.79 67.96 -4.08
C ARG A 455 -66.09 67.57 -3.40
N GLN A 456 -66.90 66.73 -4.06
CA GLN A 456 -68.20 66.33 -3.54
C GLN A 456 -68.05 65.53 -2.24
N ARG A 457 -67.17 64.53 -2.26
CA ARG A 457 -66.87 63.69 -1.10
C ARG A 457 -66.35 64.50 0.09
N VAL A 458 -65.43 65.44 -0.15
CA VAL A 458 -64.86 66.30 0.91
C VAL A 458 -65.95 67.18 1.53
N ASN A 459 -66.75 67.86 0.70
CA ASN A 459 -67.85 68.70 1.20
C ASN A 459 -68.87 67.93 2.03
N ASP A 460 -69.32 66.78 1.52
CA ASP A 460 -70.32 65.95 2.20
C ASP A 460 -69.81 65.47 3.56
N THR A 461 -68.53 65.09 3.63
CA THR A 461 -67.88 64.65 4.87
C THR A 461 -67.79 65.79 5.88
N CYS A 462 -67.38 67.00 5.47
CA CYS A 462 -67.28 68.16 6.34
C CYS A 462 -68.66 68.59 6.88
N VAL A 463 -69.68 68.65 6.02
CA VAL A 463 -71.04 69.06 6.40
C VAL A 463 -71.69 68.03 7.34
N GLN A 464 -71.54 66.74 7.04
CA GLN A 464 -72.06 65.67 7.89
C GLN A 464 -71.39 65.70 9.27
N ALA A 465 -70.06 65.78 9.33
CA ALA A 465 -69.31 65.76 10.58
C ALA A 465 -69.62 66.99 11.46
N ALA A 466 -69.77 68.17 10.86
CA ALA A 466 -70.20 69.37 11.57
C ALA A 466 -71.65 69.27 12.10
N GLY A 467 -72.57 68.66 11.34
CA GLY A 467 -73.94 68.39 11.79
C GLY A 467 -74.01 67.39 12.95
N GLU A 468 -73.11 66.42 12.95
CA GLU A 468 -72.95 65.41 14.00
C GLU A 468 -72.06 65.88 15.17
N LYS A 469 -71.49 67.10 15.08
CA LYS A 469 -70.59 67.69 16.08
C LYS A 469 -69.38 66.80 16.40
N ARG A 470 -68.81 66.16 15.38
CA ARG A 470 -67.66 65.27 15.51
C ARG A 470 -66.48 65.75 14.69
N ASP A 471 -65.29 65.39 15.15
CA ASP A 471 -64.07 65.53 14.38
C ASP A 471 -64.11 64.59 13.16
N PHE A 472 -63.41 65.00 12.11
CA PHE A 472 -63.30 64.25 10.87
C PHE A 472 -61.89 64.35 10.29
N GLU A 473 -61.53 63.32 9.54
CA GLU A 473 -60.34 63.32 8.72
C GLU A 473 -60.71 63.12 7.26
N ASN A 474 -60.05 63.86 6.38
CA ASN A 474 -60.23 63.80 4.95
C ASN A 474 -58.87 63.67 4.26
N VAL A 475 -58.74 62.67 3.41
CA VAL A 475 -57.63 62.57 2.45
C VAL A 475 -58.14 62.91 1.06
N TYR A 476 -57.53 63.89 0.42
CA TYR A 476 -57.93 64.38 -0.89
C TYR A 476 -56.78 65.07 -1.61
N ARG A 477 -56.98 65.37 -2.89
CA ARG A 477 -55.99 66.09 -3.69
C ARG A 477 -56.31 67.58 -3.74
N LEU A 478 -55.30 68.41 -3.51
CA LEU A 478 -55.29 69.84 -3.80
C LEU A 478 -54.54 70.12 -5.10
N ILE A 479 -55.00 71.12 -5.83
CA ILE A 479 -54.32 71.66 -7.00
C ILE A 479 -53.55 72.91 -6.56
N HIS A 480 -52.23 72.82 -6.61
CA HIS A 480 -51.35 73.94 -6.33
C HIS A 480 -51.48 75.02 -7.43
N ARG A 481 -51.11 76.27 -7.13
CA ARG A 481 -51.21 77.41 -8.08
C ARG A 481 -50.53 77.19 -9.44
N ASP A 482 -49.54 76.30 -9.52
CA ASP A 482 -48.83 75.95 -10.75
C ASP A 482 -49.42 74.74 -11.50
N GLY A 483 -50.55 74.20 -11.04
CA GLY A 483 -51.26 73.08 -11.65
C GLY A 483 -50.84 71.69 -11.16
N ARG A 484 -49.86 71.56 -10.26
CA ARG A 484 -49.48 70.26 -9.68
C ARG A 484 -50.49 69.76 -8.66
N GLU A 485 -50.75 68.46 -8.68
CA GLU A 485 -51.55 67.79 -7.65
C GLU A 485 -50.71 67.54 -6.38
N ARG A 486 -51.32 67.77 -5.23
CA ARG A 486 -50.78 67.50 -3.89
C ARG A 486 -51.77 66.65 -3.12
N TRP A 487 -51.33 65.50 -2.63
CA TRP A 487 -52.14 64.73 -1.70
C TRP A 487 -52.07 65.37 -0.33
N VAL A 488 -53.24 65.63 0.25
CA VAL A 488 -53.33 66.23 1.57
C VAL A 488 -54.20 65.39 2.49
N ARG A 489 -53.83 65.39 3.77
CA ARG A 489 -54.66 64.91 4.87
C ARG A 489 -55.07 66.09 5.73
N GLU A 490 -56.36 66.35 5.77
CA GLU A 490 -56.99 67.32 6.66
C GLU A 490 -57.57 66.58 7.87
N SER A 491 -57.22 67.02 9.08
CA SER A 491 -57.87 66.60 10.32
C SER A 491 -58.54 67.83 10.94
N SER A 492 -59.86 67.85 11.00
CA SER A 492 -60.67 69.03 11.31
C SER A 492 -61.83 68.71 12.25
N GLY A 493 -62.22 69.66 13.09
CA GLY A 493 -63.25 69.49 14.11
C GLY A 493 -64.13 70.72 14.29
N PRO A 494 -65.44 70.54 14.57
CA PRO A 494 -66.35 71.65 14.81
C PRO A 494 -66.13 72.26 16.19
N VAL A 495 -65.95 73.57 16.21
CA VAL A 495 -65.87 74.37 17.44
C VAL A 495 -67.25 74.91 17.77
N LEU A 496 -67.73 74.52 18.94
CA LEU A 496 -69.02 74.92 19.49
C LEU A 496 -68.89 76.26 20.20
N ASP A 497 -69.88 77.13 20.04
CA ASP A 497 -70.03 78.31 20.89
C ASP A 497 -70.68 77.96 22.25
N ASN A 498 -70.81 78.95 23.13
CA ASN A 498 -71.35 78.77 24.49
C ASN A 498 -72.81 78.30 24.51
N ASP A 499 -73.54 78.45 23.40
CA ASP A 499 -74.93 77.98 23.23
C ASP A 499 -74.98 76.58 22.60
N GLY A 500 -73.81 75.95 22.39
CA GLY A 500 -73.68 74.61 21.84
C GLY A 500 -73.93 74.54 20.34
N VAL A 501 -73.82 75.64 19.60
CA VAL A 501 -73.96 75.70 18.14
C VAL A 501 -72.59 75.69 17.49
N VAL A 502 -72.42 74.95 16.39
CA VAL A 502 -71.16 74.93 15.64
C VAL A 502 -71.01 76.25 14.88
N ARG A 503 -70.01 77.04 15.24
CA ARG A 503 -69.69 78.31 14.56
C ARG A 503 -68.43 78.26 13.73
N TRP A 504 -67.48 77.41 14.11
CA TRP A 504 -66.18 77.34 13.46
C TRP A 504 -65.74 75.91 13.24
N ILE A 505 -64.74 75.76 12.38
CA ILE A 505 -64.03 74.51 12.14
C ILE A 505 -62.54 74.82 12.35
N ASP A 506 -61.92 74.09 13.26
CA ASP A 506 -60.48 74.10 13.48
C ASP A 506 -59.88 72.85 12.88
N GLY A 507 -58.73 72.97 12.22
CA GLY A 507 -58.08 71.82 11.62
C GLY A 507 -56.65 72.05 11.20
N VAL A 508 -56.01 70.95 10.82
CA VAL A 508 -54.64 70.92 10.31
C VAL A 508 -54.63 70.17 8.98
N ILE A 509 -53.96 70.73 7.96
CA ILE A 509 -53.77 70.11 6.65
C ILE A 509 -52.30 69.76 6.45
N LEU A 510 -52.03 68.47 6.25
CA LEU A 510 -50.70 67.92 6.02
C LEU A 510 -50.53 67.56 4.54
N ASP A 511 -49.40 67.93 3.91
CA ASP A 511 -48.99 67.38 2.61
C ASP A 511 -48.47 65.95 2.83
N ILE A 512 -49.13 64.96 2.22
CA ILE A 512 -48.76 63.54 2.28
C ILE A 512 -48.25 62.99 0.94
N THR A 513 -48.01 63.85 -0.06
CA THR A 513 -47.64 63.45 -1.44
C THR A 513 -46.42 62.54 -1.49
N GLU A 514 -45.35 62.89 -0.76
CA GLU A 514 -44.13 62.08 -0.72
C GLU A 514 -44.35 60.73 -0.02
N SER A 515 -45.21 60.69 1.01
CA SER A 515 -45.54 59.46 1.73
C SER A 515 -46.26 58.45 0.85
N GLU A 516 -47.21 58.90 0.03
CA GLU A 516 -47.99 58.03 -0.87
C GLU A 516 -47.11 57.45 -2.00
N LEU A 517 -46.25 58.27 -2.62
CA LEU A 517 -45.31 57.79 -3.64
C LEU A 517 -44.33 56.75 -3.08
N ARG A 518 -43.82 57.01 -1.87
CA ARG A 518 -42.88 56.11 -1.20
C ARG A 518 -43.53 54.77 -0.83
N ASN A 519 -44.79 54.77 -0.40
CA ASN A 519 -45.53 53.54 -0.11
C ASN A 519 -45.69 52.66 -1.36
N ALA A 520 -46.05 53.24 -2.50
CA ALA A 520 -46.17 52.51 -3.77
C ALA A 520 -44.82 51.89 -4.22
N GLU A 521 -43.70 52.60 -4.03
CA GLU A 521 -42.37 52.06 -4.33
C GLU A 521 -41.99 50.90 -3.40
N TYR A 522 -42.29 50.99 -2.10
CA TYR A 522 -42.03 49.92 -1.15
C TYR A 522 -42.81 48.64 -1.47
N GLU A 523 -44.10 48.75 -1.80
CA GLU A 523 -44.93 47.61 -2.19
C GLU A 523 -44.39 46.90 -3.44
N GLY A 524 -43.92 47.66 -4.43
CA GLY A 524 -43.28 47.12 -5.62
C GLY A 524 -42.02 46.29 -5.31
N LYS A 525 -41.16 46.79 -4.42
CA LYS A 525 -39.92 46.09 -4.01
C LYS A 525 -40.21 44.80 -3.23
N VAL A 526 -41.15 44.82 -2.28
CA VAL A 526 -41.52 43.63 -1.49
C VAL A 526 -42.10 42.54 -2.39
N THR A 527 -42.95 42.92 -3.36
CA THR A 527 -43.54 41.98 -4.32
C THR A 527 -42.49 41.29 -5.19
N ALA A 528 -41.44 42.02 -5.62
CA ALA A 528 -40.35 41.45 -6.41
C ALA A 528 -39.55 40.39 -5.62
N ILE A 529 -39.24 40.66 -4.35
CA ILE A 529 -38.54 39.70 -3.47
C ILE A 529 -39.39 38.44 -3.26
N SER A 530 -40.69 38.62 -2.96
CA SER A 530 -41.62 37.52 -2.71
C SER A 530 -41.77 36.57 -3.92
N ARG A 531 -41.59 37.05 -5.15
CA ARG A 531 -41.61 36.20 -6.36
C ARG A 531 -40.32 35.41 -6.57
N ALA A 532 -39.17 35.94 -6.15
CA ALA A 532 -37.86 35.36 -6.48
C ALA A 532 -37.32 34.37 -5.43
N MET A 533 -37.75 34.49 -4.17
CA MET A 533 -37.19 33.71 -3.05
C MET A 533 -38.28 33.05 -2.21
N ALA A 534 -37.92 32.05 -1.42
CA ALA A 534 -38.78 31.52 -0.38
C ALA A 534 -38.79 32.50 0.81
N VAL A 535 -39.97 32.98 1.20
CA VAL A 535 -40.18 33.99 2.25
C VAL A 535 -41.18 33.48 3.27
N ILE A 536 -40.83 33.59 4.54
CA ILE A 536 -41.71 33.24 5.66
C ILE A 536 -41.51 34.24 6.80
N GLU A 537 -42.61 34.61 7.44
CA GLU A 537 -42.65 35.54 8.57
C GLU A 537 -43.03 34.81 9.85
N PHE A 538 -42.38 35.19 10.95
CA PHE A 538 -42.64 34.64 12.28
C PHE A 538 -42.88 35.74 13.30
N ASP A 539 -43.62 35.43 14.37
CA ASP A 539 -43.57 36.22 15.59
C ASP A 539 -42.21 36.01 16.30
N LEU A 540 -41.97 36.77 17.38
CA LEU A 540 -40.72 36.67 18.15
C LEU A 540 -40.58 35.33 18.89
N GLN A 541 -41.68 34.59 19.04
CA GLN A 541 -41.70 33.27 19.63
C GLN A 541 -41.55 32.17 18.57
N GLY A 542 -41.34 32.51 17.29
CA GLY A 542 -41.12 31.57 16.20
C GLY A 542 -42.39 30.96 15.59
N ARG A 543 -43.59 31.50 15.85
CA ARG A 543 -44.83 31.05 15.20
C ARG A 543 -45.02 31.72 13.84
N ILE A 544 -45.47 30.95 12.87
CA ILE A 544 -45.60 31.37 11.48
C ILE A 544 -46.80 32.32 11.34
N LEU A 545 -46.53 33.53 10.87
CA LEU A 545 -47.53 34.58 10.63
C LEU A 545 -47.97 34.62 9.17
N ALA A 546 -47.03 34.49 8.25
CA ALA A 546 -47.27 34.52 6.82
C ALA A 546 -46.18 33.72 6.10
N VAL A 547 -46.50 33.17 4.93
CA VAL A 547 -45.57 32.39 4.12
C VAL A 547 -45.94 32.51 2.65
N ASN A 548 -44.95 32.63 1.78
CA ASN A 548 -45.18 32.70 0.34
C ASN A 548 -45.16 31.31 -0.33
N GLN A 549 -45.64 31.24 -1.56
CA GLN A 549 -45.76 29.99 -2.31
C GLN A 549 -44.41 29.28 -2.50
N ASN A 550 -43.33 30.02 -2.80
CA ASN A 550 -42.00 29.46 -2.99
C ASN A 550 -41.50 28.67 -1.76
N PHE A 551 -41.83 29.13 -0.54
CA PHE A 551 -41.45 28.43 0.68
C PHE A 551 -42.29 27.17 0.91
N LEU A 552 -43.58 27.23 0.59
CA LEU A 552 -44.49 26.07 0.67
C LEU A 552 -44.05 24.97 -0.30
N ASP A 553 -43.75 25.33 -1.55
CA ASP A 553 -43.28 24.40 -2.58
C ASP A 553 -41.94 23.75 -2.20
N LEU A 554 -41.02 24.52 -1.61
CA LEU A 554 -39.71 24.04 -1.15
C LEU A 554 -39.80 22.95 -0.07
N LEU A 555 -40.78 23.05 0.84
CA LEU A 555 -40.92 22.12 1.98
C LEU A 555 -42.14 21.19 1.87
N GLY A 556 -42.90 21.25 0.78
CA GLY A 556 -44.04 20.36 0.52
C GLY A 556 -45.26 20.57 1.43
N TYR A 557 -45.41 21.75 2.04
CA TYR A 557 -46.54 22.07 2.92
C TYR A 557 -47.62 22.87 2.19
N GLN A 558 -48.87 22.79 2.66
CA GLN A 558 -49.92 23.74 2.28
C GLN A 558 -50.02 24.88 3.29
N LEU A 559 -50.57 26.03 2.88
CA LEU A 559 -50.66 27.23 3.73
C LEU A 559 -51.38 26.94 5.07
N ASP A 560 -52.51 26.24 5.00
CA ASP A 560 -53.33 25.90 6.17
C ASP A 560 -52.63 24.90 7.11
N ASP A 561 -51.63 24.16 6.61
CA ASP A 561 -50.86 23.19 7.41
C ASP A 561 -49.80 23.86 8.28
N VAL A 562 -49.45 25.13 8.04
CA VAL A 562 -48.29 25.79 8.66
C VAL A 562 -48.63 27.07 9.42
N LEU A 563 -49.70 27.79 9.08
CA LEU A 563 -50.07 29.03 9.77
C LEU A 563 -50.29 28.82 11.28
N GLY A 564 -49.69 29.69 12.10
CA GLY A 564 -49.79 29.64 13.56
C GLY A 564 -48.94 28.54 14.24
N LEU A 565 -48.40 27.59 13.47
CA LEU A 565 -47.46 26.59 13.98
C LEU A 565 -46.07 27.20 14.18
N HIS A 566 -45.27 26.54 15.01
CA HIS A 566 -43.94 26.98 15.36
C HIS A 566 -42.90 26.51 14.33
N HIS A 567 -41.89 27.32 14.02
CA HIS A 567 -40.77 27.04 13.11
C HIS A 567 -40.10 25.66 13.30
N SER A 568 -40.19 25.11 14.51
CA SER A 568 -39.65 23.79 14.86
C SER A 568 -40.18 22.65 13.99
N ILE A 569 -41.35 22.80 13.36
CA ILE A 569 -41.90 21.77 12.44
C ILE A 569 -40.99 21.50 11.24
N PHE A 570 -40.16 22.47 10.85
CA PHE A 570 -39.20 22.33 9.75
C PHE A 570 -37.83 21.85 10.20
N CYS A 571 -37.63 21.57 11.49
CA CYS A 571 -36.33 21.28 12.09
C CYS A 571 -36.26 19.84 12.57
N GLU A 572 -35.04 19.29 12.68
CA GLU A 572 -34.86 17.99 13.31
C GLU A 572 -35.23 18.03 14.80
N PRO A 573 -35.91 17.01 15.33
CA PRO A 573 -36.32 16.97 16.73
C PRO A 573 -35.16 17.19 17.73
N ALA A 574 -33.97 16.65 17.43
CA ALA A 574 -32.79 16.81 18.28
C ALA A 574 -32.26 18.26 18.32
N TYR A 575 -32.35 18.98 17.19
CA TYR A 575 -31.95 20.38 17.11
C TYR A 575 -32.95 21.28 17.84
N VAL A 576 -34.25 21.01 17.72
CA VAL A 576 -35.29 21.81 18.42
C VAL A 576 -35.11 21.80 19.94
N THR A 577 -34.58 20.70 20.48
CA THR A 577 -34.28 20.57 21.92
C THR A 577 -32.91 21.12 22.33
N SER A 578 -32.08 21.58 21.39
CA SER A 578 -30.72 22.04 21.71
C SER A 578 -30.72 23.45 22.32
N PRO A 579 -29.73 23.77 23.17
CA PRO A 579 -29.52 25.13 23.65
C PRO A 579 -29.36 26.14 22.50
N ASP A 580 -28.74 25.71 21.40
CA ASP A 580 -28.50 26.55 20.22
C ASP A 580 -29.80 27.01 19.55
N TYR A 581 -30.83 26.15 19.51
CA TYR A 581 -32.12 26.52 18.92
C TYR A 581 -32.87 27.54 19.78
N ILE A 582 -32.75 27.43 21.11
CA ILE A 582 -33.33 28.38 22.07
C ILE A 582 -32.57 29.72 21.98
N ALA A 583 -31.24 29.68 21.97
CA ALA A 583 -30.38 30.85 21.84
C ALA A 583 -30.62 31.58 20.50
N PHE A 584 -30.81 30.82 19.41
CA PHE A 584 -31.13 31.37 18.09
C PHE A 584 -32.39 32.25 18.11
N TRP A 585 -33.50 31.77 18.69
CA TRP A 585 -34.71 32.59 18.81
C TRP A 585 -34.57 33.73 19.82
N GLN A 586 -33.77 33.57 20.88
CA GLN A 586 -33.47 34.67 21.81
C GLN A 586 -32.68 35.80 21.14
N GLN A 587 -31.67 35.47 20.32
CA GLN A 587 -30.90 36.45 19.54
C GLN A 587 -31.79 37.20 18.54
N LEU A 588 -32.65 36.50 17.82
CA LEU A 588 -33.62 37.12 16.92
C LEU A 588 -34.60 38.04 17.66
N ALA A 589 -35.06 37.64 18.85
CA ALA A 589 -35.93 38.46 19.69
C ALA A 589 -35.22 39.70 20.27
N GLN A 590 -33.89 39.66 20.38
CA GLN A 590 -33.03 40.80 20.74
C GLN A 590 -32.71 41.71 19.55
N GLY A 591 -33.08 41.30 18.33
CA GLY A 591 -32.88 42.08 17.10
C GLY A 591 -31.63 41.68 16.30
N GLU A 592 -30.91 40.64 16.72
CA GLU A 592 -29.74 40.14 15.99
C GLU A 592 -30.20 39.28 14.81
N PHE A 593 -29.75 39.60 13.60
CA PHE A 593 -30.04 38.78 12.42
C PHE A 593 -29.11 37.56 12.36
N ASN A 594 -29.56 36.46 11.76
CA ASN A 594 -28.77 35.24 11.62
C ASN A 594 -28.80 34.75 10.17
N THR A 595 -27.63 34.44 9.61
CA THR A 595 -27.47 33.99 8.23
C THR A 595 -26.58 32.76 8.18
N GLY A 596 -26.89 31.82 7.28
CA GLY A 596 -26.14 30.58 7.15
C GLY A 596 -26.82 29.53 6.29
N GLU A 597 -26.21 28.35 6.28
CA GLU A 597 -26.80 27.15 5.69
C GLU A 597 -27.44 26.31 6.79
N TYR A 598 -28.70 25.94 6.59
CA TYR A 598 -29.46 25.20 7.57
C TYR A 598 -30.11 23.98 6.96
N LYS A 599 -30.11 22.90 7.73
CA LYS A 599 -30.86 21.69 7.43
C LYS A 599 -32.31 21.86 7.86
N ARG A 600 -33.24 21.59 6.95
CA ARG A 600 -34.67 21.54 7.23
C ARG A 600 -35.25 20.20 6.81
N ILE A 601 -36.39 19.88 7.38
CA ILE A 601 -37.14 18.67 7.12
C ILE A 601 -38.46 19.08 6.44
N ASP A 602 -38.73 18.49 5.29
CA ASP A 602 -39.97 18.70 4.55
C ASP A 602 -41.13 17.88 5.16
N LYS A 603 -42.34 17.99 4.59
CA LYS A 603 -43.53 17.30 5.10
C LYS A 603 -43.41 15.77 5.10
N ASP A 604 -42.64 15.19 4.18
CA ASP A 604 -42.46 13.75 4.02
C ASP A 604 -41.25 13.21 4.83
N GLY A 605 -40.56 14.08 5.56
CA GLY A 605 -39.40 13.71 6.39
C GLY A 605 -38.07 13.74 5.64
N ARG A 606 -38.02 14.26 4.41
CA ARG A 606 -36.80 14.40 3.62
C ARG A 606 -36.02 15.63 4.06
N GLU A 607 -34.70 15.49 4.03
CA GLU A 607 -33.75 16.56 4.31
C GLU A 607 -33.66 17.55 3.13
N VAL A 608 -33.84 18.83 3.43
CA VAL A 608 -33.69 19.96 2.51
C VAL A 608 -32.67 20.93 3.10
N TRP A 609 -31.61 21.22 2.35
CA TRP A 609 -30.61 22.21 2.75
C TRP A 609 -30.95 23.56 2.15
N ILE A 610 -31.04 24.57 3.01
CA ILE A 610 -31.35 25.94 2.60
C ILE A 610 -30.23 26.89 3.00
N GLN A 611 -29.91 27.82 2.13
CA GLN A 611 -29.20 29.04 2.52
C GLN A 611 -30.25 30.06 2.93
N ALA A 612 -30.20 30.54 4.18
CA ALA A 612 -31.24 31.43 4.69
C ALA A 612 -30.68 32.58 5.51
N SER A 613 -31.45 33.67 5.57
CA SER A 613 -31.21 34.82 6.43
C SER A 613 -32.49 35.16 7.20
N TYR A 614 -32.40 35.18 8.53
CA TYR A 614 -33.47 35.51 9.47
C TYR A 614 -33.26 36.94 9.95
N ASN A 615 -34.18 37.84 9.60
CA ASN A 615 -34.05 39.28 9.79
C ASN A 615 -35.18 39.80 10.71
N PRO A 616 -34.87 40.16 11.96
CA PRO A 616 -35.83 40.83 12.84
C PRO A 616 -36.29 42.17 12.23
N ILE A 617 -37.60 42.41 12.24
CA ILE A 617 -38.21 43.66 11.82
C ILE A 617 -38.57 44.44 13.07
N PHE A 618 -38.13 45.69 13.11
CA PHE A 618 -38.30 46.58 14.24
C PHE A 618 -39.56 47.43 14.07
N ASN A 619 -40.23 47.69 15.18
CA ASN A 619 -41.34 48.64 15.25
C ASN A 619 -40.78 50.08 15.34
N ALA A 620 -41.68 51.06 15.44
CA ALA A 620 -41.30 52.47 15.56
C ALA A 620 -40.44 52.78 16.81
N ASP A 621 -40.51 51.97 17.87
CA ASP A 621 -39.73 52.10 19.10
C ASP A 621 -38.34 51.43 19.01
N GLY A 622 -37.96 50.91 17.84
CA GLY A 622 -36.72 50.16 17.65
C GLY A 622 -36.70 48.81 18.35
N LYS A 623 -37.87 48.27 18.74
CA LYS A 623 -38.00 46.92 19.30
C LYS A 623 -38.38 45.94 18.19
N PRO A 624 -37.73 44.77 18.10
CA PRO A 624 -38.17 43.69 17.23
C PRO A 624 -39.64 43.35 17.52
N PHE A 625 -40.45 43.12 16.49
CA PHE A 625 -41.83 42.63 16.67
C PHE A 625 -42.17 41.42 15.81
N LYS A 626 -41.41 41.16 14.75
CA LYS A 626 -41.51 39.96 13.92
C LYS A 626 -40.17 39.62 13.27
N VAL A 627 -40.04 38.42 12.72
CA VAL A 627 -38.85 37.97 12.00
C VAL A 627 -39.22 37.60 10.58
N VAL A 628 -38.50 38.12 9.59
CA VAL A 628 -38.65 37.74 8.17
C VAL A 628 -37.47 36.88 7.75
N LYS A 629 -37.75 35.67 7.28
CA LYS A 629 -36.75 34.75 6.75
C LYS A 629 -36.81 34.73 5.23
N LEU A 630 -35.66 34.90 4.60
CA LEU A 630 -35.44 34.68 3.17
C LEU A 630 -34.62 33.39 3.00
N ALA A 631 -35.00 32.51 2.07
CA ALA A 631 -34.31 31.24 1.86
C ALA A 631 -34.21 30.84 0.37
N THR A 632 -33.13 30.11 0.06
CA THR A 632 -32.85 29.49 -1.24
C THR A 632 -32.42 28.03 -1.04
N ASP A 633 -32.88 27.12 -1.91
CA ASP A 633 -32.46 25.71 -1.88
C ASP A 633 -31.00 25.55 -2.34
N VAL A 634 -30.19 24.83 -1.57
CA VAL A 634 -28.80 24.49 -1.88
C VAL A 634 -28.51 22.99 -1.81
N SER A 635 -29.56 22.15 -1.75
CA SER A 635 -29.47 20.70 -1.57
C SER A 635 -28.63 20.00 -2.65
N GLU A 636 -28.89 20.31 -3.92
CA GLU A 636 -28.16 19.71 -5.05
C GLU A 636 -26.68 20.10 -5.07
N ARG A 637 -26.40 21.39 -4.86
CA ARG A 637 -25.04 21.95 -4.82
C ARG A 637 -24.21 21.26 -3.73
N ARG A 638 -24.78 21.09 -2.53
CA ARG A 638 -24.09 20.49 -1.39
C ARG A 638 -23.81 18.99 -1.62
N ALA A 639 -24.79 18.23 -2.12
CA ALA A 639 -24.61 16.82 -2.42
C ALA A 639 -23.48 16.59 -3.44
N MET A 640 -23.37 17.45 -4.46
CA MET A 640 -22.30 17.38 -5.45
C MET A 640 -20.92 17.65 -4.84
N GLN A 641 -20.80 18.66 -3.96
CA GLN A 641 -19.54 18.99 -3.29
C GLN A 641 -19.06 17.88 -2.34
N GLU A 642 -19.96 17.30 -1.55
CA GLU A 642 -19.64 16.18 -0.65
C GLU A 642 -19.23 14.93 -1.44
N ASN A 643 -19.94 14.62 -2.53
CA ASN A 643 -19.58 13.50 -3.42
C ASN A 643 -18.20 13.67 -4.05
N LEU A 644 -17.87 14.87 -4.54
CA LEU A 644 -16.58 15.16 -5.15
C LEU A 644 -15.43 15.04 -4.15
N ARG A 645 -15.61 15.60 -2.94
CA ARG A 645 -14.62 15.52 -1.86
C ARG A 645 -14.40 14.07 -1.42
N ALA A 646 -15.48 13.31 -1.20
CA ALA A 646 -15.39 11.90 -0.84
C ALA A 646 -14.77 11.02 -1.95
N ALA A 647 -14.92 11.40 -3.23
CA ALA A 647 -14.27 10.71 -4.34
C ALA A 647 -12.76 11.01 -4.41
N LYS A 648 -12.37 12.29 -4.22
CA LYS A 648 -10.97 12.71 -4.16
C LYS A 648 -10.22 12.02 -3.01
N ASP A 649 -10.78 12.10 -1.80
CA ASP A 649 -10.15 11.49 -0.60
C ASP A 649 -10.01 9.96 -0.78
N ARG A 650 -10.99 9.29 -1.41
CA ARG A 650 -10.88 7.87 -1.76
C ARG A 650 -9.80 7.56 -2.79
N ALA A 651 -9.62 8.42 -3.78
CA ALA A 651 -8.59 8.25 -4.80
C ALA A 651 -7.17 8.45 -4.22
N GLU A 652 -6.97 9.48 -3.41
CA GLU A 652 -5.68 9.76 -2.76
C GLU A 652 -5.28 8.65 -1.79
N LEU A 653 -6.22 8.20 -0.95
CA LEU A 653 -5.96 7.13 0.02
C LEU A 653 -5.71 5.77 -0.67
N ALA A 654 -6.35 5.52 -1.81
CA ALA A 654 -6.07 4.35 -2.64
C ALA A 654 -4.67 4.42 -3.31
N ALA A 655 -4.26 5.60 -3.79
CA ALA A 655 -2.95 5.80 -4.39
C ALA A 655 -1.81 5.65 -3.37
N GLU A 656 -1.95 6.24 -2.19
CA GLU A 656 -0.96 6.15 -1.11
C GLU A 656 -0.86 4.71 -0.57
N SER A 657 -2.00 4.05 -0.35
CA SER A 657 -2.05 2.64 0.04
C SER A 657 -1.39 1.73 -1.01
N LYS A 658 -1.54 2.01 -2.31
CA LYS A 658 -0.92 1.21 -3.39
C LYS A 658 0.61 1.32 -3.35
N THR A 659 1.17 2.50 -3.14
CA THR A 659 2.62 2.69 -3.07
C THR A 659 3.22 2.12 -1.79
N SER A 660 2.58 2.36 -0.64
CA SER A 660 3.03 1.78 0.64
C SER A 660 2.97 0.25 0.59
N PHE A 661 1.94 -0.31 -0.01
CA PHE A 661 1.82 -1.75 -0.24
C PHE A 661 2.99 -2.29 -1.10
N LEU A 662 3.32 -1.65 -2.22
CA LEU A 662 4.44 -2.08 -3.08
C LEU A 662 5.80 -1.98 -2.37
N ALA A 663 6.03 -0.92 -1.60
CA ALA A 663 7.26 -0.77 -0.81
C ALA A 663 7.40 -1.86 0.26
N ASN A 664 6.33 -2.14 1.01
CA ASN A 664 6.33 -3.18 2.04
C ASN A 664 6.45 -4.58 1.44
N MET A 665 5.71 -4.87 0.37
CA MET A 665 5.83 -6.15 -0.35
C MET A 665 7.23 -6.34 -0.91
N SER A 666 7.90 -5.28 -1.38
CA SER A 666 9.27 -5.42 -1.83
C SER A 666 10.21 -5.81 -0.69
N HIS A 667 10.04 -5.27 0.51
CA HIS A 667 10.84 -5.66 1.66
C HIS A 667 10.54 -7.10 2.10
N GLU A 668 9.26 -7.49 2.14
CA GLU A 668 8.84 -8.84 2.53
C GLU A 668 9.24 -9.93 1.52
N ILE A 669 9.36 -9.60 0.23
CA ILE A 669 9.87 -10.52 -0.80
C ILE A 669 11.41 -10.52 -0.81
N ARG A 670 12.06 -9.37 -0.63
CA ARG A 670 13.53 -9.28 -0.71
C ARG A 670 14.22 -10.11 0.37
N THR A 671 13.71 -10.11 1.60
CA THR A 671 14.30 -10.84 2.72
C THR A 671 14.41 -12.36 2.50
N PRO A 672 13.33 -13.10 2.18
CA PRO A 672 13.44 -14.53 1.89
C PRO A 672 14.25 -14.82 0.63
N MET A 673 14.18 -13.95 -0.40
CA MET A 673 14.94 -14.14 -1.63
C MET A 673 16.45 -14.00 -1.42
N ASN A 674 16.89 -13.05 -0.60
CA ASN A 674 18.30 -12.90 -0.24
C ASN A 674 18.83 -14.11 0.55
N ALA A 675 18.02 -14.68 1.44
CA ALA A 675 18.37 -15.92 2.13
C ALA A 675 18.52 -17.09 1.14
N ILE A 676 17.59 -17.24 0.19
CA ILE A 676 17.68 -18.28 -0.86
C ILE A 676 18.95 -18.11 -1.71
N ILE A 677 19.28 -16.89 -2.12
CA ILE A 677 20.51 -16.60 -2.88
C ILE A 677 21.76 -16.91 -2.05
N GLY A 678 21.79 -16.47 -0.79
CA GLY A 678 22.92 -16.72 0.11
C GLY A 678 23.15 -18.21 0.37
N PHE A 679 22.10 -18.97 0.74
CA PHE A 679 22.23 -20.40 0.98
C PHE A 679 22.56 -21.19 -0.29
N THR A 680 22.02 -20.80 -1.44
CA THR A 680 22.40 -21.45 -2.71
C THR A 680 23.86 -21.15 -3.07
N GLU A 681 24.37 -19.94 -2.81
CA GLU A 681 25.80 -19.62 -2.99
C GLU A 681 26.71 -20.42 -2.05
N VAL A 682 26.33 -20.55 -0.78
CA VAL A 682 27.05 -21.39 0.20
C VAL A 682 27.09 -22.84 -0.25
N LEU A 683 25.93 -23.41 -0.62
CA LEU A 683 25.85 -24.80 -1.08
C LEU A 683 26.69 -25.02 -2.35
N LEU A 684 26.64 -24.09 -3.30
CA LEU A 684 27.44 -24.16 -4.54
C LEU A 684 28.95 -24.19 -4.29
N GLY A 685 29.41 -23.62 -3.17
CA GLY A 685 30.80 -23.66 -2.70
C GLY A 685 31.22 -24.96 -2.00
N THR A 686 30.30 -25.90 -1.75
CA THR A 686 30.59 -27.21 -1.15
C THR A 686 30.87 -28.29 -2.20
N ALA A 687 31.30 -29.48 -1.75
CA ALA A 687 31.46 -30.65 -2.62
C ALA A 687 30.08 -31.18 -3.02
N LEU A 688 29.64 -30.81 -4.23
CA LEU A 688 28.36 -31.21 -4.83
C LEU A 688 28.58 -32.04 -6.09
N ASP A 689 27.64 -32.93 -6.37
CA ASP A 689 27.57 -33.57 -7.68
C ASP A 689 27.13 -32.57 -8.78
N SER A 690 27.31 -32.94 -10.04
CA SER A 690 27.04 -32.06 -11.19
C SER A 690 25.56 -31.67 -11.31
N LEU A 691 24.64 -32.52 -10.84
CA LEU A 691 23.19 -32.31 -10.89
C LEU A 691 22.74 -31.33 -9.81
N GLN A 692 23.22 -31.51 -8.57
CA GLN A 692 22.97 -30.62 -7.44
C GLN A 692 23.50 -29.21 -7.71
N ARG A 693 24.72 -29.10 -8.27
CA ARG A 693 25.29 -27.82 -8.69
C ARG A 693 24.45 -27.14 -9.77
N ARG A 694 23.92 -27.90 -10.74
CA ARG A 694 23.02 -27.39 -11.78
C ARG A 694 21.69 -26.88 -11.18
N HIS A 695 21.03 -27.67 -10.33
CA HIS A 695 19.77 -27.28 -9.67
C HIS A 695 19.93 -26.03 -8.79
N LEU A 696 20.98 -25.98 -7.97
CA LEU A 696 21.26 -24.80 -7.14
C LEU A 696 21.60 -23.58 -7.98
N GLY A 697 22.29 -23.76 -9.12
CA GLY A 697 22.49 -22.72 -10.12
C GLY A 697 21.17 -22.16 -10.67
N THR A 698 20.22 -23.03 -11.02
CA THR A 698 18.87 -22.64 -11.50
C THR A 698 18.05 -21.93 -10.44
N VAL A 699 18.05 -22.40 -9.19
CA VAL A 699 17.36 -21.75 -8.08
C VAL A 699 17.93 -20.35 -7.85
N ARG A 700 19.26 -20.21 -7.85
CA ARG A 700 19.93 -18.92 -7.71
C ARG A 700 19.58 -17.97 -8.85
N GLN A 701 19.58 -18.45 -10.09
CA GLN A 701 19.23 -17.62 -11.25
C GLN A 701 17.78 -17.15 -11.19
N SER A 702 16.85 -18.05 -10.91
CA SER A 702 15.41 -17.73 -10.76
C SER A 702 15.18 -16.72 -9.64
N ALA A 703 15.93 -16.86 -8.55
CA ALA A 703 15.87 -15.95 -7.42
C ALA A 703 16.36 -14.53 -7.75
N ARG A 704 17.46 -14.42 -8.50
CA ARG A 704 17.98 -13.14 -8.99
C ARG A 704 17.01 -12.47 -9.97
N SER A 705 16.45 -13.21 -10.92
CA SER A 705 15.47 -12.66 -11.87
C SER A 705 14.19 -12.16 -11.20
N LEU A 706 13.74 -12.78 -10.11
CA LEU A 706 12.58 -12.28 -9.35
C LEU A 706 12.89 -10.95 -8.64
N LEU A 707 14.10 -10.81 -8.09
CA LEU A 707 14.55 -9.56 -7.47
C LEU A 707 14.71 -8.43 -8.49
N GLU A 708 15.22 -8.73 -9.68
CA GLU A 708 15.29 -7.77 -10.79
C GLU A 708 13.90 -7.26 -11.17
N LEU A 709 12.93 -8.17 -11.37
CA LEU A 709 11.54 -7.80 -11.67
C LEU A 709 10.92 -6.93 -10.58
N LEU A 710 11.17 -7.27 -9.31
CA LEU A 710 10.68 -6.50 -8.18
C LEU A 710 11.28 -5.09 -8.14
N ASN A 711 12.57 -4.97 -8.42
CA ASN A 711 13.26 -3.69 -8.50
C ASN A 711 12.75 -2.85 -9.68
N ASP A 712 12.47 -3.46 -10.84
CA ASP A 712 11.87 -2.78 -12.01
C ASP A 712 10.51 -2.17 -11.67
N ILE A 713 9.66 -2.91 -10.95
CA ILE A 713 8.33 -2.43 -10.51
C ILE A 713 8.48 -1.25 -9.54
N LEU A 714 9.43 -1.34 -8.60
CA LEU A 714 9.69 -0.26 -7.66
C LEU A 714 10.26 0.99 -8.32
N ASP A 715 11.19 0.82 -9.26
CA ASP A 715 11.79 1.93 -10.00
C ASP A 715 10.72 2.69 -10.79
N THR A 716 9.82 1.97 -11.46
CA THR A 716 8.66 2.56 -12.16
C THR A 716 7.78 3.36 -11.18
N ALA A 717 7.46 2.78 -10.01
CA ALA A 717 6.62 3.46 -9.00
C ALA A 717 7.29 4.69 -8.36
N LYS A 718 8.63 4.72 -8.27
CA LYS A 718 9.40 5.88 -7.79
C LYS A 718 9.46 6.99 -8.83
N LEU A 719 9.66 6.63 -10.09
CA LEU A 719 9.71 7.57 -11.21
C LEU A 719 8.34 8.26 -11.42
N GLU A 720 7.22 7.54 -11.33
CA GLU A 720 5.86 8.11 -11.41
C GLU A 720 5.56 9.17 -10.34
N LYS A 721 6.23 9.12 -9.18
CA LYS A 721 6.06 10.09 -8.08
C LYS A 721 7.06 11.24 -8.11
N GLY A 722 8.00 11.26 -9.06
CA GLY A 722 9.07 12.25 -9.09
C GLY A 722 10.04 12.14 -7.90
N ALA A 723 10.14 10.97 -7.26
CA ALA A 723 10.95 10.75 -6.06
C ALA A 723 12.42 10.35 -6.39
N THR A 724 12.83 10.44 -7.65
CA THR A 724 14.17 10.07 -8.12
C THR A 724 15.00 11.31 -8.40
N GLU A 725 16.07 11.51 -7.63
CA GLU A 725 17.07 12.56 -7.87
C GLU A 725 18.24 11.99 -8.69
N LEU A 726 18.79 12.79 -9.61
CA LEU A 726 19.94 12.42 -10.43
C LEU A 726 21.26 12.71 -9.70
N GLU A 727 22.16 11.73 -9.64
CA GLU A 727 23.49 11.91 -9.07
C GLU A 727 24.49 12.32 -10.17
N LEU A 728 24.79 13.63 -10.28
CA LEU A 728 25.70 14.14 -11.30
C LEU A 728 27.16 13.95 -10.89
N VAL A 729 27.86 13.04 -11.58
CA VAL A 729 29.29 12.77 -11.38
C VAL A 729 30.05 12.80 -12.71
N ASP A 730 31.34 13.15 -12.65
CA ASP A 730 32.24 12.96 -13.79
C ASP A 730 32.45 11.45 -14.01
N PHE A 731 32.23 10.96 -15.23
CA PHE A 731 32.45 9.56 -15.60
C PHE A 731 32.93 9.39 -17.05
N SER A 732 33.54 8.25 -17.35
CA SER A 732 33.96 7.89 -18.71
C SER A 732 32.85 7.11 -19.41
N LEU A 733 32.21 7.73 -20.39
CA LEU A 733 31.14 7.08 -21.16
C LEU A 733 31.67 5.92 -22.04
N PRO A 734 32.82 6.03 -22.72
CA PRO A 734 33.39 4.91 -23.47
C PRO A 734 33.68 3.70 -22.57
N ASP A 735 34.30 3.91 -21.40
CA ASP A 735 34.58 2.82 -20.46
C ASP A 735 33.28 2.20 -19.93
N LEU A 736 32.22 3.00 -19.71
CA LEU A 736 30.92 2.51 -19.27
C LEU A 736 30.26 1.61 -20.33
N VAL A 737 30.25 2.06 -21.59
CA VAL A 737 29.67 1.30 -22.72
C VAL A 737 30.45 0.00 -22.92
N ASP A 738 31.78 0.05 -22.88
CA ASP A 738 32.63 -1.14 -22.97
C ASP A 738 32.38 -2.12 -21.82
N HIS A 739 32.21 -1.63 -20.60
CA HIS A 739 31.92 -2.46 -19.43
C HIS A 739 30.57 -3.19 -19.57
N VAL A 740 29.51 -2.47 -19.97
CA VAL A 740 28.18 -3.07 -20.20
C VAL A 740 28.24 -4.08 -21.35
N ALA A 741 28.89 -3.72 -22.45
CA ALA A 741 29.02 -4.59 -23.60
C ALA A 741 29.84 -5.86 -23.28
N ALA A 742 30.93 -5.75 -22.52
CA ALA A 742 31.74 -6.89 -22.09
C ALA A 742 30.92 -7.91 -21.30
N SER A 743 30.08 -7.45 -20.37
CA SER A 743 29.19 -8.33 -19.60
C SER A 743 28.16 -9.04 -20.49
N LEU A 744 27.60 -8.36 -21.49
CA LEU A 744 26.58 -8.92 -22.38
C LEU A 744 27.18 -9.76 -23.53
N ARG A 745 28.48 -9.61 -23.80
CA ARG A 745 29.19 -10.38 -24.84
C ARG A 745 29.23 -11.88 -24.52
N ILE A 746 29.32 -12.24 -23.24
CA ILE A 746 29.27 -13.64 -22.78
C ILE A 746 27.91 -14.25 -23.15
N THR A 747 26.82 -13.53 -22.89
CA THR A 747 25.45 -13.95 -23.21
C THR A 747 25.22 -14.00 -24.73
N ALA A 748 25.77 -13.06 -25.48
CA ALA A 748 25.70 -13.05 -26.95
C ALA A 748 26.47 -14.23 -27.55
N GLN A 749 27.68 -14.53 -27.05
CA GLN A 749 28.50 -15.66 -27.51
C GLN A 749 27.86 -17.01 -27.21
N ALA A 750 27.19 -17.16 -26.07
CA ALA A 750 26.41 -18.37 -25.78
C ALA A 750 25.25 -18.61 -26.77
N ARG A 751 24.90 -17.58 -27.56
CA ARG A 751 23.87 -17.63 -28.61
C ARG A 751 24.45 -17.48 -30.03
N ASP A 752 25.76 -17.63 -30.20
CA ASP A 752 26.48 -17.43 -31.47
C ASP A 752 26.25 -16.05 -32.13
N LEU A 753 25.96 -15.02 -31.33
CA LEU A 753 25.77 -13.64 -31.80
C LEU A 753 27.06 -12.83 -31.68
N VAL A 754 27.26 -11.92 -32.63
CA VAL A 754 28.38 -10.98 -32.59
C VAL A 754 27.92 -9.63 -32.03
N LEU A 755 28.49 -9.21 -30.89
CA LEU A 755 28.26 -7.89 -30.30
C LEU A 755 29.46 -6.97 -30.63
N HIS A 756 29.21 -5.84 -31.30
CA HIS A 756 30.20 -4.83 -31.64
C HIS A 756 29.89 -3.49 -30.96
N VAL A 757 30.94 -2.76 -30.58
CA VAL A 757 30.85 -1.42 -29.99
C VAL A 757 31.72 -0.49 -30.82
N ASP A 758 31.13 0.60 -31.30
CA ASP A 758 31.78 1.66 -32.04
C ASP A 758 31.58 2.98 -31.30
N VAL A 759 32.67 3.59 -30.85
CA VAL A 759 32.65 4.89 -30.18
C VAL A 759 33.42 5.88 -31.04
N ASP A 760 32.81 7.03 -31.34
CA ASP A 760 33.47 8.10 -32.09
C ASP A 760 34.66 8.66 -31.29
N PRO A 761 35.91 8.57 -31.80
CA PRO A 761 37.08 9.09 -31.10
C PRO A 761 37.06 10.62 -30.92
N GLY A 762 36.19 11.36 -31.63
CA GLY A 762 36.07 12.82 -31.56
C GLY A 762 35.17 13.37 -30.44
N MET A 763 34.41 12.54 -29.72
CA MET A 763 33.36 12.99 -28.79
C MET A 763 33.84 13.44 -27.39
N GLY A 764 35.12 13.23 -27.06
CA GLY A 764 35.63 13.39 -25.70
C GLY A 764 35.33 12.17 -24.81
N GLN A 765 36.15 11.93 -23.79
CA GLN A 765 36.09 10.70 -23.00
C GLN A 765 35.20 10.82 -21.75
N PHE A 766 35.14 12.01 -21.15
CA PHE A 766 34.52 12.22 -19.85
C PHE A 766 33.29 13.12 -19.95
N PHE A 767 32.24 12.76 -19.22
CA PHE A 767 30.95 13.45 -19.19
C PHE A 767 30.47 13.63 -17.75
N LEU A 768 29.73 14.70 -17.49
CA LEU A 768 29.04 14.95 -16.23
C LEU A 768 27.60 14.44 -16.34
N GLY A 769 27.24 13.47 -15.51
CA GLY A 769 25.90 12.88 -15.52
C GLY A 769 25.77 11.74 -14.51
N ASP A 770 24.60 11.09 -14.50
CA ASP A 770 24.38 9.92 -13.65
C ASP A 770 24.80 8.63 -14.39
N ALA A 771 26.03 8.22 -14.17
CA ALA A 771 26.61 7.04 -14.80
C ALA A 771 25.78 5.77 -14.56
N ARG A 772 25.14 5.64 -13.40
CA ARG A 772 24.33 4.45 -13.04
C ARG A 772 23.05 4.40 -13.85
N ARG A 773 22.39 5.54 -14.07
CA ARG A 773 21.17 5.60 -14.90
C ARG A 773 21.47 5.36 -16.36
N VAL A 774 22.58 5.92 -16.87
CA VAL A 774 23.06 5.62 -18.22
C VAL A 774 23.39 4.12 -18.37
N GLN A 775 24.05 3.52 -17.38
CA GLN A 775 24.31 2.07 -17.35
C GLN A 775 23.01 1.25 -17.42
N GLN A 776 21.98 1.65 -16.67
CA GLN A 776 20.68 0.98 -16.62
C GLN A 776 19.97 1.05 -17.99
N VAL A 777 19.96 2.21 -18.63
CA VAL A 777 19.42 2.39 -19.99
C VAL A 777 20.16 1.48 -20.98
N LEU A 778 21.49 1.47 -20.97
CA LEU A 778 22.32 0.66 -21.87
C LEU A 778 22.10 -0.84 -21.65
N THR A 779 22.05 -1.28 -20.40
CA THR A 779 21.86 -2.70 -20.05
C THR A 779 20.49 -3.19 -20.54
N ASN A 780 19.45 -2.38 -20.40
CA ASN A 780 18.10 -2.72 -20.87
C ASN A 780 18.03 -2.81 -22.40
N LEU A 781 18.60 -1.84 -23.11
CA LEU A 781 18.51 -1.78 -24.57
C LEU A 781 19.41 -2.82 -25.25
N ILE A 782 20.67 -2.95 -24.83
CA ILE A 782 21.61 -3.95 -25.37
C ILE A 782 21.16 -5.36 -24.98
N GLY A 783 20.67 -5.55 -23.75
CA GLY A 783 20.10 -6.82 -23.31
C GLY A 783 18.90 -7.26 -24.13
N ASN A 784 18.00 -6.32 -24.47
CA ASN A 784 16.89 -6.60 -25.39
C ASN A 784 17.38 -6.96 -26.80
N ALA A 785 18.35 -6.23 -27.34
CA ALA A 785 18.93 -6.52 -28.65
C ALA A 785 19.52 -7.94 -28.74
N VAL A 786 20.30 -8.35 -27.73
CA VAL A 786 20.87 -9.72 -27.65
C VAL A 786 19.78 -10.78 -27.50
N LYS A 787 18.73 -10.47 -26.75
CA LYS A 787 17.64 -11.41 -26.46
C LYS A 787 16.73 -11.67 -27.66
N PHE A 788 16.42 -10.64 -28.46
CA PHE A 788 15.50 -10.71 -29.59
C PHE A 788 16.19 -10.97 -30.95
N THR A 789 17.51 -11.09 -30.94
CA THR A 789 18.29 -11.56 -32.09
C THR A 789 18.61 -13.04 -31.90
N GLU A 790 18.21 -13.89 -32.85
CA GLU A 790 18.54 -15.33 -32.81
C GLU A 790 19.79 -15.65 -33.63
N VAL A 791 19.96 -14.99 -34.78
CA VAL A 791 21.11 -15.14 -35.66
C VAL A 791 21.47 -13.76 -36.20
N GLY A 792 22.75 -13.38 -36.15
CA GLY A 792 23.23 -12.10 -36.67
C GLY A 792 24.14 -11.37 -35.70
N HIS A 793 23.98 -10.06 -35.63
CA HIS A 793 24.82 -9.20 -34.81
C HIS A 793 24.02 -8.09 -34.11
N VAL A 794 24.60 -7.59 -33.02
CA VAL A 794 24.17 -6.41 -32.28
C VAL A 794 25.30 -5.39 -32.36
N ARG A 795 24.99 -4.14 -32.68
CA ARG A 795 25.97 -3.05 -32.81
C ARG A 795 25.55 -1.88 -31.94
N VAL A 796 26.47 -1.40 -31.09
CA VAL A 796 26.28 -0.20 -30.27
C VAL A 796 27.15 0.90 -30.83
N ALA A 797 26.54 1.98 -31.33
CA ALA A 797 27.23 3.14 -31.86
C ALA A 797 27.04 4.34 -30.92
N VAL A 798 28.12 5.02 -30.57
CA VAL A 798 28.10 6.21 -29.70
C VAL A 798 28.83 7.36 -30.41
N ALA A 799 28.16 8.50 -30.56
CA ALA A 799 28.71 9.69 -31.22
C ALA A 799 28.11 10.99 -30.65
N MET A 800 28.69 12.15 -31.01
CA MET A 800 28.05 13.45 -30.76
C MET A 800 27.08 13.78 -31.88
N GLN A 801 25.86 14.18 -31.52
CA GLN A 801 24.87 14.75 -32.42
C GLN A 801 24.54 16.18 -31.96
N GLY A 802 25.23 17.17 -32.54
CA GLY A 802 25.18 18.54 -32.04
C GLY A 802 25.86 18.67 -30.67
N GLU A 803 25.16 19.20 -29.68
CA GLU A 803 25.63 19.31 -28.28
C GLU A 803 25.21 18.11 -27.40
N GLN A 804 24.56 17.10 -27.98
CA GLN A 804 24.06 15.93 -27.25
C GLN A 804 24.83 14.67 -27.63
N VAL A 805 24.92 13.74 -26.69
CA VAL A 805 25.45 12.40 -26.92
C VAL A 805 24.35 11.54 -27.53
N HIS A 806 24.63 10.96 -28.71
CA HIS A 806 23.76 10.01 -29.39
C HIS A 806 24.27 8.59 -29.20
N ILE A 807 23.41 7.72 -28.69
CA ILE A 807 23.66 6.30 -28.51
C ILE A 807 22.64 5.55 -29.38
N ALA A 808 23.12 4.74 -30.31
CA ALA A 808 22.28 3.91 -31.17
C ALA A 808 22.58 2.42 -30.92
N VAL A 809 21.56 1.65 -30.53
CA VAL A 809 21.65 0.19 -30.35
C VAL A 809 20.92 -0.48 -31.50
N HIS A 810 21.68 -1.12 -32.38
CA HIS A 810 21.19 -1.82 -33.56
C HIS A 810 21.14 -3.33 -33.30
N ASP A 811 20.03 -3.96 -33.65
CA ASP A 811 19.85 -5.41 -33.66
C ASP A 811 19.38 -5.89 -35.03
N THR A 812 19.76 -7.11 -35.38
CA THR A 812 19.30 -7.80 -36.62
C THR A 812 18.24 -8.85 -36.32
N GLY A 813 17.51 -8.65 -35.22
CA GLY A 813 16.54 -9.61 -34.69
C GLY A 813 15.18 -9.54 -35.38
N ILE A 814 14.16 -10.03 -34.67
CA ILE A 814 12.81 -10.20 -35.21
C ILE A 814 12.14 -8.89 -35.66
N GLY A 815 12.62 -7.73 -35.22
CA GLY A 815 11.98 -6.44 -35.45
C GLY A 815 10.62 -6.26 -34.77
N ILE A 816 10.06 -5.06 -34.84
CA ILE A 816 8.85 -4.62 -34.15
C ILE A 816 7.81 -4.19 -35.21
N PRO A 817 6.56 -4.68 -35.13
CA PRO A 817 5.48 -4.24 -36.01
C PRO A 817 5.16 -2.75 -35.86
N ALA A 818 4.79 -2.08 -36.96
CA ALA A 818 4.53 -0.64 -36.98
C ALA A 818 3.38 -0.19 -36.04
N ASP A 819 2.35 -1.03 -35.87
CA ASP A 819 1.20 -0.78 -34.97
C ASP A 819 1.55 -0.89 -33.47
N ARG A 820 2.78 -1.30 -33.16
CA ARG A 820 3.29 -1.57 -31.81
C ARG A 820 4.40 -0.61 -31.39
N LEU A 821 5.00 0.16 -32.30
CA LEU A 821 6.12 1.06 -32.01
C LEU A 821 5.79 2.06 -30.89
N ASP A 822 4.61 2.67 -30.91
CA ASP A 822 4.20 3.61 -29.85
C ASP A 822 3.88 2.92 -28.51
N LYS A 823 3.61 1.61 -28.54
CA LYS A 823 3.17 0.85 -27.37
C LYS A 823 4.31 0.15 -26.64
N ILE A 824 5.51 0.00 -27.24
CA ILE A 824 6.63 -0.72 -26.60
C ILE A 824 7.18 0.00 -25.36
N PHE A 825 6.93 1.31 -25.23
CA PHE A 825 7.31 2.08 -24.06
C PHE A 825 6.21 2.10 -22.98
N ALA A 826 5.03 1.57 -23.26
CA ALA A 826 3.95 1.50 -22.28
C ALA A 826 4.19 0.37 -21.25
N PRO A 827 3.92 0.61 -19.95
CA PRO A 827 4.18 -0.38 -18.89
C PRO A 827 3.51 -1.74 -19.17
N PHE A 828 4.24 -2.82 -18.92
CA PHE A 828 3.77 -4.22 -19.07
C PHE A 828 3.35 -4.62 -20.49
N THR A 829 3.70 -3.82 -21.51
CA THR A 829 3.33 -4.15 -22.89
C THR A 829 4.32 -5.12 -23.50
N GLN A 830 3.81 -6.27 -23.99
CA GLN A 830 4.59 -7.27 -24.70
C GLN A 830 4.09 -7.42 -26.15
N ALA A 831 5.01 -7.62 -27.09
CA ALA A 831 4.70 -7.65 -28.52
C ALA A 831 3.78 -8.81 -28.93
N ASP A 832 3.86 -9.99 -28.28
CA ASP A 832 2.94 -11.11 -28.55
C ASP A 832 2.90 -12.18 -27.44
N SER A 833 1.77 -12.85 -27.25
CA SER A 833 1.55 -13.93 -26.26
C SER A 833 2.34 -15.22 -26.56
N SER A 834 2.75 -15.38 -27.83
CA SER A 834 3.65 -16.45 -28.31
C SER A 834 5.12 -16.16 -27.96
N MET A 835 5.54 -14.89 -28.02
CA MET A 835 6.90 -14.43 -27.73
C MET A 835 7.22 -14.39 -26.22
N SER A 836 6.19 -14.21 -25.39
CA SER A 836 6.29 -14.30 -23.91
C SER A 836 6.78 -15.69 -23.45
N ARG A 837 6.41 -16.75 -24.18
CA ARG A 837 6.85 -18.14 -23.91
C ARG A 837 8.25 -18.47 -24.43
N ARG A 838 8.71 -17.79 -25.49
CA ARG A 838 10.01 -18.07 -26.15
C ARG A 838 11.17 -17.24 -25.60
N PHE A 839 10.93 -15.96 -25.29
CA PHE A 839 12.00 -15.03 -24.91
C PHE A 839 11.89 -14.50 -23.46
N GLY A 840 10.70 -14.53 -22.83
CA GLY A 840 10.42 -14.19 -21.42
C GLY A 840 10.81 -12.77 -20.97
N GLY A 841 9.99 -12.00 -20.25
CA GLY A 841 10.42 -10.67 -19.76
C GLY A 841 9.32 -9.88 -19.05
N THR A 842 9.69 -8.81 -18.37
CA THR A 842 8.76 -8.02 -17.52
C THR A 842 7.94 -7.00 -18.33
N GLY A 843 8.44 -6.59 -19.50
CA GLY A 843 7.86 -5.50 -20.30
C GLY A 843 8.04 -4.12 -19.66
N LEU A 844 8.93 -3.98 -18.67
CA LEU A 844 9.20 -2.73 -17.97
C LEU A 844 10.52 -2.06 -18.41
N GLY A 845 11.48 -2.82 -18.93
CA GLY A 845 12.82 -2.29 -19.25
C GLY A 845 12.82 -1.11 -20.23
N THR A 846 11.98 -1.13 -21.27
CA THR A 846 11.84 -0.02 -22.23
C THR A 846 11.11 1.18 -21.63
N THR A 847 10.09 0.94 -20.80
CA THR A 847 9.39 1.99 -20.03
C THR A 847 10.34 2.70 -19.07
N ILE A 848 11.16 1.95 -18.32
CA ILE A 848 12.17 2.51 -17.41
C ILE A 848 13.20 3.30 -18.20
N SER A 849 13.68 2.78 -19.34
CA SER A 849 14.61 3.51 -20.19
C SER A 849 14.04 4.84 -20.69
N LEU A 850 12.78 4.89 -21.11
CA LEU A 850 12.10 6.14 -21.48
C LEU A 850 12.06 7.13 -20.32
N GLN A 851 11.56 6.70 -19.16
CA GLN A 851 11.43 7.57 -17.99
C GLN A 851 12.80 8.10 -17.50
N LEU A 852 13.85 7.28 -17.52
CA LEU A 852 15.20 7.70 -17.13
C LEU A 852 15.82 8.69 -18.13
N VAL A 853 15.61 8.46 -19.43
CA VAL A 853 16.09 9.36 -20.48
C VAL A 853 15.39 10.71 -20.40
N GLU A 854 14.06 10.74 -20.21
CA GLU A 854 13.29 11.96 -19.99
C GLU A 854 13.72 12.70 -18.71
N LEU A 855 13.97 11.97 -17.62
CA LEU A 855 14.47 12.53 -16.36
C LEU A 855 15.82 13.22 -16.54
N MET A 856 16.71 12.66 -17.38
CA MET A 856 17.99 13.27 -17.75
C MET A 856 17.86 14.40 -18.79
N GLY A 857 16.64 14.78 -19.19
CA GLY A 857 16.38 15.81 -20.20
C GLY A 857 16.68 15.38 -21.64
N GLY A 858 16.77 14.07 -21.88
CA GLY A 858 17.03 13.46 -23.18
C GLY A 858 15.77 12.94 -23.88
N THR A 859 15.96 12.31 -25.03
CA THR A 859 14.88 11.65 -25.79
C THR A 859 15.29 10.25 -26.24
N ILE A 860 14.33 9.32 -26.26
CA ILE A 860 14.51 7.97 -26.81
C ILE A 860 13.49 7.72 -27.91
N THR A 861 13.94 7.18 -29.04
CA THR A 861 13.09 6.79 -30.17
C THR A 861 13.51 5.41 -30.68
N VAL A 862 12.63 4.79 -31.48
CA VAL A 862 12.89 3.48 -32.08
C VAL A 862 12.51 3.50 -33.55
N GLU A 863 13.37 2.89 -34.37
CA GLU A 863 13.09 2.56 -35.76
C GLU A 863 13.17 1.04 -35.90
N SER A 864 12.15 0.41 -36.46
CA SER A 864 12.15 -1.04 -36.59
C SER A 864 11.31 -1.51 -37.76
N THR A 865 11.76 -2.60 -38.38
CA THR A 865 11.03 -3.28 -39.45
C THR A 865 10.98 -4.77 -39.13
N LEU A 866 9.76 -5.32 -39.13
CA LEU A 866 9.52 -6.74 -38.82
C LEU A 866 10.35 -7.65 -39.76
N GLY A 867 11.13 -8.56 -39.18
CA GLY A 867 12.01 -9.50 -39.87
C GLY A 867 13.36 -8.94 -40.32
N VAL A 868 13.65 -7.66 -40.07
CA VAL A 868 14.93 -7.02 -40.43
C VAL A 868 15.75 -6.65 -39.18
N GLY A 869 15.08 -6.17 -38.12
CA GLY A 869 15.72 -5.76 -36.87
C GLY A 869 15.21 -4.41 -36.37
N SER A 870 15.83 -3.91 -35.30
CA SER A 870 15.46 -2.63 -34.68
C SER A 870 16.68 -1.77 -34.36
N VAL A 871 16.44 -0.47 -34.27
CA VAL A 871 17.40 0.53 -33.84
C VAL A 871 16.77 1.41 -32.78
N PHE A 872 17.33 1.38 -31.58
CA PHE A 872 16.94 2.29 -30.51
C PHE A 872 17.92 3.47 -30.47
N HIS A 873 17.39 4.68 -30.58
CA HIS A 873 18.16 5.92 -30.52
C HIS A 873 17.93 6.61 -29.18
N VAL A 874 19.00 6.93 -28.48
CA VAL A 874 18.99 7.67 -27.22
C VAL A 874 19.82 8.93 -27.38
N LEU A 875 19.23 10.09 -27.10
CA LEU A 875 19.87 11.39 -27.12
C LEU A 875 19.95 11.94 -25.71
N LEU A 876 21.15 12.19 -25.18
CA LEU A 876 21.37 12.69 -23.82
C LEU A 876 22.13 14.02 -23.83
N PRO A 877 21.66 15.05 -23.09
CA PRO A 877 22.37 16.32 -22.94
C PRO A 877 23.48 16.23 -21.88
N LEU A 878 24.47 15.37 -22.11
CA LEU A 878 25.60 15.19 -21.20
C LEU A 878 26.64 16.30 -21.40
N ALA A 879 26.91 17.08 -20.35
CA ALA A 879 27.96 18.09 -20.39
C ALA A 879 29.37 17.44 -20.34
N PRO A 880 30.41 18.07 -20.92
CA PRO A 880 31.78 17.59 -20.81
C PRO A 880 32.24 17.51 -19.34
N GLY A 881 32.78 16.36 -18.95
CA GLY A 881 33.25 16.07 -17.60
C GLY A 881 34.78 16.11 -17.47
N LYS A 882 35.27 15.98 -16.23
CA LYS A 882 36.71 15.93 -15.91
C LYS A 882 37.24 14.51 -15.90
N ALA A 883 38.54 14.37 -16.17
CA ALA A 883 39.22 13.07 -16.12
C ALA A 883 39.21 12.49 -14.70
N VAL A 884 38.65 11.29 -14.55
CA VAL A 884 38.60 10.55 -13.29
C VAL A 884 39.75 9.53 -13.27
N ALA A 885 40.55 9.51 -12.20
CA ALA A 885 41.62 8.53 -12.04
C ALA A 885 41.02 7.10 -11.98
N ARG A 886 41.47 6.21 -12.87
CA ARG A 886 41.04 4.80 -12.93
C ARG A 886 41.21 4.14 -11.55
N ARG A 887 40.10 3.80 -10.89
CA ARG A 887 40.08 2.78 -9.84
C ARG A 887 40.23 1.42 -10.51
N SER A 888 41.47 0.95 -10.62
CA SER A 888 41.80 -0.43 -10.94
C SER A 888 41.09 -1.38 -9.97
N GLU A 889 40.69 -2.54 -10.50
CA GLU A 889 40.07 -3.70 -9.84
C GLU A 889 40.44 -3.82 -8.35
N GLN A 890 39.42 -3.92 -7.49
CA GLN A 890 39.61 -4.08 -6.06
C GLN A 890 40.38 -5.40 -5.80
N PRO A 891 41.53 -5.35 -5.11
CA PRO A 891 42.24 -6.56 -4.71
C PRO A 891 41.35 -7.35 -3.72
N VAL A 892 41.33 -8.67 -3.86
CA VAL A 892 40.74 -9.56 -2.86
C VAL A 892 41.55 -9.41 -1.58
N VAL A 893 40.98 -8.75 -0.57
CA VAL A 893 41.63 -8.54 0.72
C VAL A 893 41.47 -9.80 1.56
N ALA A 894 42.56 -10.54 1.80
CA ALA A 894 42.56 -11.64 2.75
C ALA A 894 42.66 -11.10 4.18
N LEU A 895 41.61 -11.27 4.98
CA LEU A 895 41.61 -10.90 6.40
C LEU A 895 42.28 -12.00 7.24
N PRO A 896 43.01 -11.64 8.32
CA PRO A 896 43.42 -12.62 9.33
C PRO A 896 42.18 -13.19 10.06
N PRO A 897 42.30 -14.30 10.79
CA PRO A 897 41.24 -14.76 11.71
C PRO A 897 40.86 -13.65 12.69
N LEU A 898 39.56 -13.33 12.79
CA LEU A 898 39.02 -12.24 13.61
C LEU A 898 37.91 -12.78 14.51
N ARG A 899 37.69 -12.16 15.67
CA ARG A 899 36.52 -12.37 16.52
C ARG A 899 35.46 -11.34 16.20
N ILE A 900 34.38 -11.77 15.57
CA ILE A 900 33.33 -10.90 15.01
C ILE A 900 32.04 -11.10 15.81
N LEU A 901 31.46 -10.02 16.34
CA LEU A 901 30.11 -10.03 16.87
C LEU A 901 29.14 -9.66 15.75
N VAL A 902 28.15 -10.51 15.47
CA VAL A 902 27.11 -10.26 14.47
C VAL A 902 25.77 -10.12 15.17
N ALA A 903 25.11 -8.98 15.00
CA ALA A 903 23.78 -8.71 15.52
C ALA A 903 22.81 -8.42 14.36
N ASP A 904 21.84 -9.31 14.15
CA ASP A 904 20.79 -9.19 13.14
C ASP A 904 19.54 -9.91 13.67
N ASP A 905 18.36 -9.32 13.49
CA ASP A 905 17.10 -9.86 14.04
C ASP A 905 16.52 -10.99 13.19
N VAL A 906 17.04 -11.16 11.97
CA VAL A 906 16.67 -12.24 11.06
C VAL A 906 17.62 -13.43 11.24
N PRO A 907 17.16 -14.57 11.80
CA PRO A 907 18.03 -15.71 12.10
C PRO A 907 18.79 -16.24 10.88
N GLN A 908 18.19 -16.17 9.69
CA GLN A 908 18.81 -16.60 8.44
C GLN A 908 20.01 -15.73 8.04
N ASN A 909 19.97 -14.42 8.31
CA ASN A 909 21.08 -13.51 8.02
C ASN A 909 22.26 -13.78 8.95
N VAL A 910 21.95 -14.00 10.24
CA VAL A 910 22.93 -14.41 11.25
C VAL A 910 23.60 -15.72 10.84
N GLU A 911 22.80 -16.73 10.47
CA GLU A 911 23.29 -18.04 10.04
C GLU A 911 24.18 -17.92 8.78
N LEU A 912 23.76 -17.15 7.78
CA LEU A 912 24.55 -16.89 6.57
C LEU A 912 25.90 -16.22 6.88
N LEU A 913 25.91 -15.21 7.76
CA LEU A 913 27.14 -14.54 8.18
C LEU A 913 28.03 -15.46 9.01
N GLN A 914 27.46 -16.29 9.89
CA GLN A 914 28.21 -17.28 10.66
C GLN A 914 28.88 -18.31 9.76
N ILE A 915 28.15 -18.84 8.77
CA ILE A 915 28.70 -19.81 7.82
C ILE A 915 29.77 -19.14 6.94
N SER A 916 29.49 -17.96 6.38
CA SER A 916 30.38 -17.30 5.42
C SER A 916 31.68 -16.81 6.07
N LEU A 917 31.58 -16.12 7.21
CA LEU A 917 32.76 -15.63 7.94
C LEU A 917 33.48 -16.79 8.66
N GLY A 918 32.75 -17.81 9.10
CA GLY A 918 33.32 -19.03 9.67
C GLY A 918 34.13 -19.83 8.65
N ALA A 919 33.64 -19.98 7.42
CA ALA A 919 34.37 -20.60 6.31
C ALA A 919 35.65 -19.83 5.94
N ALA A 920 35.68 -18.51 6.17
CA ALA A 920 36.87 -17.67 6.01
C ALA A 920 37.83 -17.71 7.22
N GLY A 921 37.54 -18.51 8.25
CA GLY A 921 38.39 -18.72 9.42
C GLY A 921 38.16 -17.72 10.57
N HIS A 922 37.10 -16.91 10.54
CA HIS A 922 36.75 -16.00 11.65
C HIS A 922 35.93 -16.71 12.75
N GLN A 923 36.08 -16.27 13.99
CA GLN A 923 35.23 -16.70 15.10
C GLN A 923 34.03 -15.76 15.22
N VAL A 924 32.83 -16.24 14.89
CA VAL A 924 31.61 -15.43 14.89
C VAL A 924 30.76 -15.72 16.12
N ILE A 925 30.44 -14.69 16.90
CA ILE A 925 29.43 -14.76 17.96
C ILE A 925 28.18 -14.04 17.47
N ALA A 926 27.02 -14.67 17.64
CA ALA A 926 25.75 -14.16 17.16
C ALA A 926 24.90 -13.54 18.28
N ALA A 927 24.19 -12.48 17.94
CA ALA A 927 23.18 -11.80 18.73
C ALA A 927 21.92 -11.62 17.87
N SER A 928 20.74 -11.76 18.49
CA SER A 928 19.44 -11.71 17.81
C SER A 928 18.74 -10.34 17.92
N ASP A 929 19.31 -9.39 18.66
CA ASP A 929 18.76 -8.08 18.96
C ASP A 929 19.81 -7.18 19.61
N GLY A 930 19.53 -5.88 19.76
CA GLY A 930 20.45 -4.94 20.39
C GLY A 930 20.82 -5.26 21.84
N GLU A 931 19.89 -5.77 22.65
CA GLU A 931 20.14 -6.11 24.06
C GLU A 931 21.12 -7.27 24.22
N SER A 932 20.97 -8.31 23.39
CA SER A 932 21.86 -9.45 23.32
C SER A 932 23.22 -9.05 22.75
N ALA A 933 23.26 -8.13 21.78
CA ALA A 933 24.52 -7.59 21.26
C ALA A 933 25.32 -6.86 22.36
N VAL A 934 24.67 -5.98 23.13
CA VAL A 934 25.32 -5.28 24.27
C VAL A 934 25.78 -6.29 25.33
N ARG A 935 24.98 -7.31 25.62
CA ARG A 935 25.29 -8.35 26.62
C ARG A 935 26.48 -9.21 26.19
N GLU A 936 26.51 -9.70 24.96
CA GLU A 936 27.64 -10.48 24.45
C GLU A 936 28.89 -9.62 24.33
N PHE A 937 28.75 -8.36 23.91
CA PHE A 937 29.85 -7.38 23.94
C PHE A 937 30.43 -7.18 25.34
N SER A 938 29.60 -7.14 26.38
CA SER A 938 30.09 -7.02 27.77
C SER A 938 30.81 -8.27 28.30
N ARG A 939 30.56 -9.44 27.69
CA ARG A 939 31.10 -10.75 28.11
C ARG A 939 32.42 -11.12 27.44
N GLY A 940 32.76 -10.49 26.32
CA GLY A 940 33.93 -10.86 25.54
C GLY A 940 34.54 -9.70 24.77
N SER A 941 35.77 -9.88 24.28
CA SER A 941 36.43 -8.95 23.37
C SER A 941 36.19 -9.33 21.91
N PHE A 942 35.99 -8.31 21.08
CA PHE A 942 35.71 -8.43 19.65
C PHE A 942 36.65 -7.53 18.86
N ASP A 943 37.07 -7.97 17.68
CA ASP A 943 37.87 -7.15 16.78
C ASP A 943 36.97 -6.20 15.99
N ILE A 944 35.76 -6.65 15.63
CA ILE A 944 34.77 -5.85 14.91
C ILE A 944 33.35 -6.33 15.23
N VAL A 945 32.39 -5.40 15.19
CA VAL A 945 30.96 -5.70 15.35
C VAL A 945 30.22 -5.38 14.04
N LEU A 946 29.42 -6.32 13.56
CA LEU A 946 28.45 -6.13 12.49
C LEU A 946 27.08 -5.96 13.13
N MET A 947 26.49 -4.77 13.02
CA MET A 947 25.29 -4.40 13.77
C MET A 947 24.18 -3.97 12.80
N ASP A 948 23.08 -4.70 12.77
CA ASP A 948 21.87 -4.26 12.08
C ASP A 948 21.30 -3.00 12.73
N VAL A 949 20.95 -2.01 11.93
CA VAL A 949 20.43 -0.74 12.43
C VAL A 949 19.01 -0.91 12.98
N GLN A 950 18.20 -1.74 12.32
CA GLN A 950 16.79 -1.94 12.67
C GLN A 950 16.61 -3.31 13.31
N MET A 951 16.48 -3.35 14.63
CA MET A 951 16.22 -4.57 15.40
C MET A 951 15.12 -4.34 16.44
N PRO A 952 14.31 -5.35 16.78
CA PRO A 952 13.25 -5.25 17.78
C PRO A 952 13.82 -5.15 19.21
N ARG A 953 13.02 -4.56 20.12
CA ARG A 953 13.33 -4.19 21.51
C ARG A 953 14.37 -3.07 21.66
N MET A 954 15.55 -3.27 21.10
CA MET A 954 16.64 -2.29 21.12
C MET A 954 17.25 -2.23 19.73
N ASP A 955 17.20 -1.04 19.13
CA ASP A 955 17.74 -0.81 17.79
C ASP A 955 19.28 -0.78 17.80
N GLY A 956 19.90 -0.92 16.63
CA GLY A 956 21.35 -0.97 16.53
C GLY A 956 22.04 0.34 16.91
N LEU A 957 21.34 1.48 16.80
CA LEU A 957 21.87 2.81 17.16
C LEU A 957 21.95 2.95 18.68
N GLU A 958 20.90 2.57 19.39
CA GLU A 958 20.82 2.54 20.84
C GLU A 958 21.81 1.52 21.42
N ALA A 959 21.89 0.31 20.85
CA ALA A 959 22.88 -0.69 21.23
C ALA A 959 24.32 -0.16 21.05
N THR A 960 24.59 0.54 19.95
CA THR A 960 25.89 1.18 19.70
C THR A 960 26.19 2.24 20.77
N ARG A 961 25.23 3.10 21.11
CA ARG A 961 25.42 4.12 22.17
C ARG A 961 25.76 3.46 23.51
N LEU A 962 25.07 2.38 23.87
CA LEU A 962 25.32 1.63 25.10
C LEU A 962 26.71 0.96 25.09
N ILE A 963 27.12 0.35 23.97
CA ILE A 963 28.48 -0.18 23.80
C ILE A 963 29.52 0.93 23.98
N ARG A 964 29.31 2.11 23.39
CA ARG A 964 30.21 3.27 23.53
C ARG A 964 30.25 3.86 24.93
N VAL A 965 29.16 3.73 25.72
CA VAL A 965 29.15 4.10 27.14
C VAL A 965 29.96 3.09 27.95
N TYR A 966 29.71 1.79 27.75
CA TYR A 966 30.44 0.71 28.42
C TYR A 966 31.95 0.78 28.16
N GLU A 967 32.38 0.99 26.92
CA GLU A 967 33.79 1.15 26.58
C GLU A 967 34.43 2.34 27.31
N ARG A 968 33.71 3.47 27.44
CA ARG A 968 34.18 4.64 28.17
C ARG A 968 34.29 4.39 29.68
N GLU A 969 33.29 3.73 30.27
CA GLU A 969 33.27 3.38 31.70
C GLU A 969 34.38 2.39 32.07
N GLN A 970 34.68 1.45 31.18
CA GLN A 970 35.71 0.42 31.39
C GLN A 970 37.11 0.83 30.87
N GLY A 971 37.26 2.02 30.27
CA GLY A 971 38.52 2.50 29.70
C GLY A 971 39.02 1.66 28.52
N LEU A 972 38.11 1.02 27.77
CA LEU A 972 38.43 0.18 26.62
C LEU A 972 38.62 1.02 25.35
N LYS A 973 39.46 0.53 24.42
CA LYS A 973 39.57 1.12 23.08
C LYS A 973 38.26 0.87 22.33
N ALA A 974 37.76 1.89 21.63
CA ALA A 974 36.54 1.78 20.84
C ALA A 974 36.68 0.71 19.75
N THR A 975 35.89 -0.35 19.86
CA THR A 975 35.81 -1.44 18.88
C THR A 975 35.09 -0.94 17.64
N PRO A 976 35.60 -1.13 16.42
CA PRO A 976 34.91 -0.73 15.21
C PRO A 976 33.53 -1.40 15.07
N ILE A 977 32.50 -0.62 14.72
CA ILE A 977 31.14 -1.12 14.48
C ILE A 977 30.73 -0.76 13.05
N ILE A 978 30.35 -1.76 12.25
CA ILE A 978 29.80 -1.60 10.90
C ILE A 978 28.28 -1.69 10.99
N ALA A 979 27.59 -0.65 10.51
CA ALA A 979 26.15 -0.63 10.36
C ALA A 979 25.71 -1.51 9.18
N LEU A 980 24.82 -2.48 9.42
CA LEU A 980 24.12 -3.22 8.37
C LEU A 980 22.78 -2.51 8.14
N THR A 981 22.54 -2.00 6.93
CA THR A 981 21.31 -1.24 6.62
C THR A 981 20.76 -1.58 5.24
N ALA A 982 19.43 -1.57 5.10
CA ALA A 982 18.74 -1.74 3.81
C ALA A 982 18.68 -0.45 2.96
N SER A 983 18.96 0.72 3.56
CA SER A 983 18.90 2.03 2.93
C SER A 983 20.25 2.74 3.06
N VAL A 984 20.77 3.27 1.95
CA VAL A 984 22.03 4.02 1.87
C VAL A 984 21.77 5.54 1.80
N LEU A 985 20.61 5.99 2.29
CA LEU A 985 20.29 7.41 2.35
C LEU A 985 21.27 8.13 3.28
N GLU A 986 21.65 9.35 2.93
CA GLU A 986 22.66 10.10 3.66
C GLU A 986 22.26 10.39 5.12
N GLN A 987 20.96 10.45 5.39
CA GLN A 987 20.40 10.60 6.74
C GLN A 987 20.68 9.39 7.64
N ASP A 988 20.55 8.17 7.13
CA ASP A 988 20.83 6.93 7.88
C ASP A 988 22.32 6.82 8.21
N ARG A 989 23.19 7.24 7.27
CA ARG A 989 24.64 7.33 7.50
C ARG A 989 24.98 8.33 8.60
N ARG A 990 24.35 9.51 8.59
CA ARG A 990 24.56 10.53 9.65
C ARG A 990 24.08 10.03 11.01
N ALA A 991 22.94 9.36 11.08
CA ALA A 991 22.39 8.81 12.33
C ALA A 991 23.31 7.76 12.97
N ALA A 992 23.82 6.83 12.15
CA ALA A 992 24.78 5.80 12.58
C ALA A 992 26.15 6.36 12.99
N GLN A 993 26.69 7.34 12.25
CA GLN A 993 27.92 8.04 12.66
C GLN A 993 27.73 8.77 14.00
N THR A 994 26.60 9.45 14.17
CA THR A 994 26.26 10.15 15.43
C THR A 994 26.09 9.18 16.60
N ALA A 995 25.61 7.97 16.34
CA ALA A 995 25.52 6.91 17.35
C ALA A 995 26.88 6.31 17.73
N GLY A 996 27.92 6.51 16.91
CA GLY A 996 29.29 6.03 17.15
C GLY A 996 29.72 4.83 16.30
N MET A 997 29.00 4.52 15.21
CA MET A 997 29.39 3.50 14.23
C MET A 997 30.48 4.03 13.27
N ASN A 998 31.34 3.14 12.79
CA ASN A 998 32.57 3.50 12.06
C ASN A 998 32.51 3.19 10.55
N GLY A 999 31.64 2.27 10.13
CA GLY A 999 31.48 1.87 8.72
C GLY A 999 30.06 1.42 8.39
N PHE A 1000 29.84 1.12 7.11
CA PHE A 1000 28.53 0.79 6.57
C PHE A 1000 28.61 -0.35 5.56
N ALA A 1001 27.68 -1.30 5.67
CA ALA A 1001 27.44 -2.32 4.66
C ALA A 1001 25.95 -2.35 4.30
N SER A 1002 25.65 -2.23 3.02
CA SER A 1002 24.27 -2.29 2.52
C SER A 1002 23.80 -3.74 2.43
N LYS A 1003 22.53 -3.99 2.78
CA LYS A 1003 21.83 -5.26 2.52
C LYS A 1003 21.22 -5.22 1.11
N PRO A 1004 21.38 -6.26 0.25
CA PRO A 1004 22.02 -7.56 0.51
C PRO A 1004 23.54 -7.46 0.72
N LEU A 1005 24.04 -8.22 1.70
CA LEU A 1005 25.44 -8.18 2.10
C LEU A 1005 26.33 -8.85 1.05
N GLU A 1006 27.06 -8.04 0.32
CA GLU A 1006 28.09 -8.51 -0.61
C GLU A 1006 29.38 -8.76 0.16
N MET A 1007 29.78 -10.04 0.30
CA MET A 1007 30.91 -10.43 1.15
C MET A 1007 32.19 -9.68 0.80
N HIS A 1008 32.51 -9.51 -0.48
CA HIS A 1008 33.72 -8.78 -0.90
C HIS A 1008 33.76 -7.32 -0.43
N LYS A 1009 32.62 -6.60 -0.45
CA LYS A 1009 32.51 -5.22 0.05
C LYS A 1009 32.61 -5.17 1.56
N LEU A 1010 32.00 -6.12 2.25
CA LEU A 1010 32.07 -6.26 3.70
C LEU A 1010 33.52 -6.51 4.14
N THR A 1011 34.23 -7.44 3.50
CA THR A 1011 35.64 -7.75 3.78
C THR A 1011 36.55 -6.54 3.56
N ALA A 1012 36.32 -5.78 2.49
CA ALA A 1012 37.07 -4.55 2.21
C ALA A 1012 36.83 -3.46 3.28
N GLU A 1013 35.59 -3.31 3.74
CA GLU A 1013 35.22 -2.35 4.79
C GLU A 1013 35.78 -2.75 6.16
N ILE A 1014 35.78 -4.05 6.48
CA ILE A 1014 36.44 -4.60 7.68
C ILE A 1014 37.95 -4.30 7.63
N ALA A 1015 38.62 -4.56 6.50
CA ALA A 1015 40.05 -4.29 6.35
C ALA A 1015 40.37 -2.80 6.52
N ARG A 1016 39.56 -1.92 5.93
CA ARG A 1016 39.68 -0.46 6.06
C ARG A 1016 39.58 0.01 7.51
N LEU A 1017 38.65 -0.55 8.29
CA LEU A 1017 38.41 -0.15 9.67
C LEU A 1017 39.44 -0.68 10.67
N LEU A 1018 40.00 -1.86 10.39
CA LEU A 1018 41.01 -2.46 11.24
C LEU A 1018 42.44 -2.02 10.88
N ASP A 1019 42.59 -1.14 9.89
CA ASP A 1019 43.87 -0.69 9.35
C ASP A 1019 44.77 -1.87 8.96
N ILE A 1020 44.14 -2.96 8.49
CA ILE A 1020 44.85 -4.14 8.01
C ILE A 1020 45.41 -3.76 6.66
N ALA A 1021 46.74 -3.61 6.62
CA ALA A 1021 47.46 -3.35 5.38
C ALA A 1021 47.02 -4.40 4.35
N VAL A 1022 46.29 -3.94 3.33
CA VAL A 1022 46.12 -4.70 2.10
C VAL A 1022 47.53 -5.04 1.68
N ALA A 1023 47.87 -6.33 1.65
CA ALA A 1023 49.12 -6.77 1.06
C ALA A 1023 49.06 -6.38 -0.42
N MET A 1024 49.46 -5.15 -0.72
CA MET A 1024 49.84 -4.78 -2.06
C MET A 1024 51.04 -5.67 -2.37
N PRO A 1025 51.01 -6.46 -3.46
CA PRO A 1025 52.23 -6.98 -4.01
C PRO A 1025 53.19 -5.79 -4.13
N PRO A 1026 54.47 -5.92 -3.74
CA PRO A 1026 55.41 -4.80 -3.79
C PRO A 1026 55.34 -4.16 -5.18
N PRO A 1027 55.42 -2.81 -5.28
CA PRO A 1027 55.35 -2.14 -6.56
C PRO A 1027 56.43 -2.76 -7.45
N ALA A 1028 56.01 -3.32 -8.58
CA ALA A 1028 56.90 -4.00 -9.51
C ALA A 1028 57.84 -2.98 -10.18
N ALA A 1029 58.82 -2.49 -9.43
CA ALA A 1029 60.08 -2.00 -9.94
C ALA A 1029 60.83 -3.24 -10.46
N GLY A 1030 60.60 -3.58 -11.72
CA GLY A 1030 61.22 -4.76 -12.30
C GLY A 1030 60.51 -5.28 -13.53
N SER A 1031 60.34 -4.44 -14.54
CA SER A 1031 59.97 -4.83 -15.92
C SER A 1031 60.94 -5.86 -16.56
N ALA A 1032 61.96 -6.33 -15.84
CA ALA A 1032 62.92 -7.34 -16.28
C ALA A 1032 62.78 -8.71 -15.59
N ALA A 1033 61.99 -8.85 -14.50
CA ALA A 1033 61.85 -10.11 -13.76
C ALA A 1033 60.59 -10.92 -14.13
N ARG A 1034 59.70 -10.37 -14.98
CA ARG A 1034 58.47 -11.04 -15.45
C ARG A 1034 58.69 -12.14 -16.48
N ALA A 1035 59.95 -12.40 -16.86
CA ALA A 1035 60.33 -13.47 -17.77
C ALA A 1035 60.41 -14.86 -17.10
N ALA A 1036 60.15 -14.97 -15.79
CA ALA A 1036 60.28 -16.24 -15.04
C ALA A 1036 59.00 -16.68 -14.30
N ALA A 1037 57.86 -16.02 -14.50
CA ALA A 1037 56.57 -16.52 -14.00
C ALA A 1037 55.93 -17.42 -15.06
N GLY A 1038 55.45 -18.60 -14.65
CA GLY A 1038 54.94 -19.68 -15.52
C GLY A 1038 53.88 -19.25 -16.54
N GLN A 1039 53.58 -20.13 -17.48
CA GLN A 1039 52.79 -19.75 -18.66
C GLN A 1039 51.32 -19.45 -18.39
N VAL A 1040 50.83 -19.88 -17.22
CA VAL A 1040 49.44 -19.74 -16.78
C VAL A 1040 49.38 -18.89 -15.50
N ASP A 1041 48.54 -17.87 -15.49
CA ASP A 1041 48.14 -17.19 -14.24
C ASP A 1041 47.06 -18.03 -13.54
N TRP A 1042 47.51 -19.03 -12.80
CA TRP A 1042 46.66 -19.99 -12.09
C TRP A 1042 45.71 -19.31 -11.10
N GLN A 1043 46.14 -18.23 -10.45
CA GLN A 1043 45.35 -17.57 -9.42
C GLN A 1043 44.15 -16.85 -10.05
N ARG A 1044 44.36 -16.14 -11.16
CA ARG A 1044 43.28 -15.50 -11.92
C ARG A 1044 42.38 -16.53 -12.61
N GLY A 1045 42.97 -17.58 -13.19
CA GLY A 1045 42.22 -18.62 -13.89
C GLY A 1045 41.31 -19.44 -12.96
N ILE A 1046 41.76 -19.78 -11.75
CA ILE A 1046 40.97 -20.54 -10.76
C ILE A 1046 39.75 -19.73 -10.31
N ALA A 1047 39.89 -18.41 -10.14
CA ALA A 1047 38.78 -17.52 -9.79
C ALA A 1047 37.72 -17.45 -10.91
N LEU A 1048 38.13 -17.51 -12.18
CA LEU A 1048 37.23 -17.49 -13.33
C LEU A 1048 36.56 -18.85 -13.61
N TRP A 1049 37.27 -19.95 -13.38
CA TRP A 1049 36.84 -21.31 -13.77
C TRP A 1049 36.42 -22.19 -12.59
N GLY A 1050 36.40 -21.64 -11.37
CA GLY A 1050 35.82 -22.28 -10.18
C GLY A 1050 36.58 -23.50 -9.66
N GLY A 1051 37.81 -23.74 -10.12
CA GLY A 1051 38.66 -24.84 -9.65
C GLY A 1051 39.84 -25.15 -10.57
N ARG A 1052 40.97 -25.59 -9.99
CA ARG A 1052 42.23 -25.85 -10.72
C ARG A 1052 42.11 -26.98 -11.74
N GLU A 1053 41.45 -28.09 -11.40
CA GLU A 1053 41.27 -29.23 -12.32
C GLU A 1053 40.40 -28.92 -13.53
N THR A 1054 39.40 -28.03 -13.38
CA THR A 1054 38.53 -27.60 -14.47
C THR A 1054 39.29 -26.71 -15.43
N LEU A 1055 40.05 -25.76 -14.89
CA LEU A 1055 40.94 -24.90 -15.67
C LEU A 1055 42.01 -25.73 -16.39
N GLN A 1056 42.66 -26.68 -15.71
CA GLN A 1056 43.69 -27.53 -16.30
C GLN A 1056 43.16 -28.36 -17.47
N ARG A 1057 41.94 -28.93 -17.35
CA ARG A 1057 41.26 -29.62 -18.46
C ARG A 1057 40.91 -28.69 -19.62
N ALA A 1058 40.50 -27.46 -19.33
CA ALA A 1058 40.18 -26.46 -20.36
C ALA A 1058 41.45 -26.00 -21.11
N ILE A 1059 42.55 -25.78 -20.39
CA ILE A 1059 43.86 -25.46 -20.97
C ILE A 1059 44.36 -26.63 -21.83
N ALA A 1060 44.26 -27.87 -21.36
CA ALA A 1060 44.66 -29.04 -22.14
C ALA A 1060 43.89 -29.18 -23.46
N ARG A 1061 42.56 -28.98 -23.44
CA ARG A 1061 41.73 -28.95 -24.67
C ARG A 1061 42.10 -27.79 -25.59
N PHE A 1062 42.40 -26.62 -25.03
CA PHE A 1062 42.80 -25.44 -25.80
C PHE A 1062 44.12 -25.65 -26.51
N VAL A 1063 45.12 -26.21 -25.82
CA VAL A 1063 46.43 -26.58 -26.40
C VAL A 1063 46.25 -27.63 -27.50
N GLN A 1064 45.43 -28.66 -27.26
CA GLN A 1064 45.15 -29.70 -28.27
C GLN A 1064 44.45 -29.14 -29.53
N ALA A 1065 43.53 -28.19 -29.36
CA ALA A 1065 42.75 -27.63 -30.47
C ALA A 1065 43.49 -26.52 -31.25
N ASN A 1066 44.49 -25.86 -30.63
CA ASN A 1066 45.13 -24.68 -31.21
C ASN A 1066 46.67 -24.75 -31.24
N GLY A 1067 47.29 -25.89 -30.91
CA GLY A 1067 48.75 -26.05 -30.89
C GLY A 1067 49.43 -25.73 -32.23
N ASP A 1068 48.76 -25.96 -33.35
CA ASP A 1068 49.26 -25.66 -34.70
C ASP A 1068 48.97 -24.22 -35.17
N CYS A 1069 48.41 -23.35 -34.31
CA CYS A 1069 47.93 -22.04 -34.73
C CYS A 1069 49.03 -21.12 -35.28
N ALA A 1070 50.27 -21.26 -34.81
CA ALA A 1070 51.40 -20.48 -35.30
C ALA A 1070 51.73 -20.83 -36.76
N ALA A 1071 51.62 -22.11 -37.14
CA ALA A 1071 51.83 -22.56 -38.51
C ALA A 1071 50.68 -22.13 -39.44
N MET A 1072 49.44 -22.17 -38.94
CA MET A 1072 48.27 -21.67 -39.67
C MET A 1072 48.35 -20.15 -39.92
N LEU A 1073 48.72 -19.37 -38.90
CA LEU A 1073 48.91 -17.92 -39.05
C LEU A 1073 50.06 -17.58 -40.01
N ALA A 1074 51.15 -18.35 -40.01
CA ALA A 1074 52.25 -18.17 -40.97
C ALA A 1074 51.78 -18.40 -42.41
N ALA A 1075 51.04 -19.48 -42.66
CA ALA A 1075 50.53 -19.84 -43.99
C ALA A 1075 49.57 -18.79 -44.55
N GLU A 1076 48.70 -18.21 -43.71
CA GLU A 1076 47.75 -17.18 -44.14
C GLU A 1076 48.43 -15.82 -44.37
N LEU A 1077 49.48 -15.50 -43.62
CA LEU A 1077 50.27 -14.29 -43.84
C LEU A 1077 51.14 -14.36 -45.11
N GLU A 1078 51.65 -15.55 -45.48
CA GLU A 1078 52.35 -15.76 -46.75
C GLU A 1078 51.42 -15.67 -47.97
N ARG A 1079 50.12 -15.99 -47.79
CA ARG A 1079 49.09 -15.87 -48.83
C ARG A 1079 48.59 -14.43 -49.04
N GLY A 1080 48.99 -13.49 -48.19
CA GLY A 1080 48.64 -12.07 -48.30
C GLY A 1080 47.23 -11.73 -47.81
N ASP A 1081 46.54 -12.66 -47.14
CA ASP A 1081 45.13 -12.51 -46.75
C ASP A 1081 45.01 -12.11 -45.26
N GLY A 1082 45.40 -10.85 -44.98
CA GLY A 1082 45.49 -10.32 -43.61
C GLY A 1082 44.15 -10.29 -42.84
N SER A 1083 43.02 -10.38 -43.55
CA SER A 1083 41.67 -10.42 -42.97
C SER A 1083 41.40 -11.75 -42.23
N VAL A 1084 41.75 -12.87 -42.85
CA VAL A 1084 41.57 -14.22 -42.31
C VAL A 1084 42.55 -14.49 -41.17
N ALA A 1085 43.81 -14.06 -41.34
CA ALA A 1085 44.81 -14.09 -40.28
C ALA A 1085 44.35 -13.27 -39.06
N GLY A 1086 43.77 -12.08 -39.27
CA GLY A 1086 43.21 -11.24 -38.21
C GLY A 1086 42.07 -11.92 -37.45
N HIS A 1087 41.13 -12.56 -38.15
CA HIS A 1087 40.02 -13.28 -37.52
C HIS A 1087 40.48 -14.48 -36.68
N LEU A 1088 41.40 -15.29 -37.22
CA LEU A 1088 41.96 -16.44 -36.51
C LEU A 1088 42.69 -15.98 -35.24
N LEU A 1089 43.44 -14.89 -35.34
CA LEU A 1089 44.24 -14.34 -34.27
C LEU A 1089 43.38 -13.72 -33.16
N HIS A 1090 42.33 -12.97 -33.52
CA HIS A 1090 41.39 -12.39 -32.56
C HIS A 1090 40.64 -13.49 -31.77
N ARG A 1091 40.21 -14.56 -32.46
CA ARG A 1091 39.53 -15.71 -31.85
C ARG A 1091 40.43 -16.43 -30.83
N ILE A 1092 41.67 -16.73 -31.20
CA ILE A 1092 42.60 -17.49 -30.34
C ILE A 1092 43.10 -16.61 -29.19
N LYS A 1093 43.31 -15.31 -29.41
CA LYS A 1093 43.70 -14.36 -28.37
C LYS A 1093 42.64 -14.24 -27.29
N GLY A 1094 41.36 -14.12 -27.67
CA GLY A 1094 40.24 -14.08 -26.72
C GLY A 1094 40.13 -15.36 -25.88
N ALA A 1095 40.31 -16.52 -26.52
CA ALA A 1095 40.32 -17.80 -25.80
C ALA A 1095 41.54 -17.95 -24.85
N ALA A 1096 42.73 -17.49 -25.26
CA ALA A 1096 43.93 -17.51 -24.42
C ALA A 1096 43.80 -16.58 -23.19
N GLY A 1097 43.20 -15.39 -23.36
CA GLY A 1097 42.93 -14.46 -22.26
C GLY A 1097 41.92 -15.01 -21.24
N ASN A 1098 40.86 -15.66 -21.72
CA ASN A 1098 39.87 -16.33 -20.85
C ASN A 1098 40.44 -17.49 -20.03
N LEU A 1099 41.49 -18.14 -20.53
CA LEU A 1099 42.23 -19.20 -19.83
C LEU A 1099 43.42 -18.67 -19.02
N CYS A 1100 43.61 -17.35 -18.99
CA CYS A 1100 44.70 -16.68 -18.28
C CYS A 1100 46.11 -17.15 -18.74
N LEU A 1101 46.25 -17.43 -20.04
CA LEU A 1101 47.51 -17.85 -20.68
C LEU A 1101 48.33 -16.62 -21.06
N VAL A 1102 48.93 -15.99 -20.05
CA VAL A 1102 49.51 -14.63 -20.13
C VAL A 1102 50.53 -14.50 -21.27
N GLN A 1103 51.39 -15.51 -21.45
CA GLN A 1103 52.44 -15.46 -22.48
C GLN A 1103 51.88 -15.66 -23.90
N VAL A 1104 50.92 -16.56 -24.06
CA VAL A 1104 50.26 -16.85 -25.35
C VAL A 1104 49.39 -15.66 -25.78
N GLU A 1105 48.61 -15.09 -24.87
CA GLU A 1105 47.78 -13.90 -25.12
C GLU A 1105 48.64 -12.69 -25.51
N SER A 1106 49.75 -12.46 -24.81
CA SER A 1106 50.68 -11.36 -25.09
C SER A 1106 51.34 -11.49 -26.46
N LEU A 1107 51.80 -12.69 -26.83
CA LEU A 1107 52.41 -12.95 -28.13
C LEU A 1107 51.41 -12.77 -29.27
N LEU A 1108 50.17 -13.26 -29.10
CA LEU A 1108 49.10 -13.04 -30.06
C LEU A 1108 48.82 -11.54 -30.24
N GLY A 1109 48.69 -10.77 -29.16
CA GLY A 1109 48.50 -9.32 -29.24
C GLY A 1109 49.64 -8.57 -29.97
N ARG A 1110 50.89 -9.03 -29.83
CA ARG A 1110 52.03 -8.45 -30.57
C ARG A 1110 52.02 -8.82 -32.05
N ILE A 1111 51.60 -10.04 -32.40
CA ILE A 1111 51.42 -10.46 -33.79
C ILE A 1111 50.29 -9.66 -34.44
N GLU A 1112 49.19 -9.41 -33.73
CA GLU A 1112 48.09 -8.54 -34.17
C GLU A 1112 48.58 -7.14 -34.54
N GLN A 1113 49.39 -6.53 -33.67
CA GLN A 1113 49.97 -5.21 -33.90
C GLN A 1113 50.99 -5.21 -35.05
N ALA A 1114 51.78 -6.27 -35.21
CA ALA A 1114 52.72 -6.39 -36.32
C ALA A 1114 51.98 -6.48 -37.66
N ILE A 1115 50.89 -7.26 -37.74
CA ILE A 1115 50.04 -7.38 -38.93
C ILE A 1115 49.37 -6.03 -39.24
N ALA A 1116 48.79 -5.37 -38.24
CA ALA A 1116 48.15 -4.06 -38.42
C ALA A 1116 49.12 -2.97 -38.90
N ARG A 1117 50.41 -3.10 -38.59
CA ARG A 1117 51.48 -2.17 -39.00
C ARG A 1117 52.30 -2.67 -40.20
N GLN A 1118 51.93 -3.77 -40.84
CA GLN A 1118 52.64 -4.41 -41.96
C GLN A 1118 54.12 -4.74 -41.66
N LEU A 1119 54.43 -5.07 -40.40
CA LEU A 1119 55.76 -5.49 -39.97
C LEU A 1119 55.88 -7.03 -40.05
N PRO A 1120 57.07 -7.58 -40.36
CA PRO A 1120 57.27 -9.02 -40.42
C PRO A 1120 57.07 -9.66 -39.04
N ALA A 1121 56.14 -10.62 -38.94
CA ALA A 1121 55.76 -11.29 -37.69
C ALA A 1121 56.37 -12.70 -37.53
N THR A 1122 57.27 -13.11 -38.43
CA THR A 1122 57.87 -14.46 -38.47
C THR A 1122 58.55 -14.86 -37.15
N GLU A 1123 59.30 -13.96 -36.54
CA GLU A 1123 59.97 -14.23 -35.26
C GLU A 1123 58.98 -14.39 -34.09
N LEU A 1124 57.87 -13.64 -34.12
CA LEU A 1124 56.81 -13.74 -33.11
C LEU A 1124 56.00 -15.03 -33.24
N LEU A 1125 55.80 -15.53 -34.47
CA LEU A 1125 55.13 -16.81 -34.73
C LEU A 1125 55.96 -17.99 -34.22
N VAL A 1126 57.28 -17.95 -34.36
CA VAL A 1126 58.18 -18.97 -33.77
C VAL A 1126 58.11 -18.93 -32.23
N GLN A 1127 58.07 -17.74 -31.64
CA GLN A 1127 57.91 -17.58 -30.18
C GLN A 1127 56.54 -18.08 -29.69
N LEU A 1128 55.48 -17.90 -30.49
CA LEU A 1128 54.14 -18.41 -30.19
C LEU A 1128 54.11 -19.95 -30.20
N ALA A 1129 54.72 -20.59 -31.20
CA ALA A 1129 54.82 -22.05 -31.26
C ALA A 1129 55.60 -22.63 -30.05
N ALA A 1130 56.70 -21.97 -29.67
CA ALA A 1130 57.47 -22.36 -28.49
C ALA A 1130 56.68 -22.20 -27.18
N ALA A 1131 55.86 -21.15 -27.07
CA ALA A 1131 54.97 -20.95 -25.93
C ALA A 1131 53.96 -22.10 -25.80
N PHE A 1132 53.27 -22.49 -26.87
CA PHE A 1132 52.33 -23.62 -26.83
C PHE A 1132 52.99 -24.97 -26.46
N MET A 1133 54.20 -25.24 -26.93
CA MET A 1133 54.93 -26.46 -26.54
C MET A 1133 55.31 -26.49 -25.07
N ALA A 1134 55.78 -25.37 -24.53
CA ALA A 1134 56.09 -25.30 -23.11
C ALA A 1134 54.82 -25.30 -22.21
N LEU A 1135 53.67 -24.85 -22.73
CA LEU A 1135 52.37 -24.99 -22.06
C LEU A 1135 51.95 -26.46 -21.94
N ALA A 1136 52.17 -27.23 -23.01
CA ALA A 1136 51.93 -28.67 -23.02
C ALA A 1136 52.83 -29.41 -22.01
N GLY A 1137 54.11 -29.02 -21.92
CA GLY A 1137 55.05 -29.58 -20.94
C GLY A 1137 54.70 -29.24 -19.48
N GLU A 1138 54.22 -28.03 -19.20
CA GLU A 1138 53.78 -27.62 -17.85
C GLU A 1138 52.56 -28.43 -17.36
N LEU A 1139 51.72 -28.91 -18.29
CA LEU A 1139 50.57 -29.76 -17.98
C LEU A 1139 50.94 -31.24 -17.70
N GLU A 1140 52.06 -31.73 -18.23
CA GLU A 1140 52.52 -33.12 -18.00
C GLU A 1140 53.26 -33.30 -16.66
N VAL A 1141 53.92 -32.25 -16.15
CA VAL A 1141 54.74 -32.30 -14.91
C VAL A 1141 53.88 -32.38 -13.63
N ASP A 1142 52.62 -31.95 -13.67
CA ASP A 1142 51.71 -31.91 -12.50
C ASP A 1142 50.83 -33.18 -12.35
N ALA A 1143 50.99 -34.18 -13.22
CA ALA A 1143 50.27 -35.47 -13.16
C ALA A 1143 50.90 -36.50 -12.19
N GLY A 1144 51.93 -36.11 -11.44
CA GLY A 1144 52.85 -37.01 -10.73
C GLY A 1144 52.59 -37.28 -9.23
N ALA A 1145 51.34 -37.26 -8.74
CA ALA A 1145 51.02 -37.66 -7.35
C ALA A 1145 50.00 -38.81 -7.32
N PRO A 1146 50.35 -40.02 -6.82
CA PRO A 1146 49.47 -41.18 -6.89
C PRO A 1146 48.44 -41.18 -5.76
N LEU A 1147 47.15 -41.25 -6.11
CA LEU A 1147 46.06 -41.64 -5.21
C LEU A 1147 45.43 -42.94 -5.72
N ALA A 1148 45.07 -43.79 -4.77
CA ALA A 1148 44.82 -45.22 -4.88
C ALA A 1148 43.76 -45.65 -5.94
N PRO A 1149 43.87 -46.87 -6.50
CA PRO A 1149 42.95 -47.36 -7.51
C PRO A 1149 41.58 -47.65 -6.86
N VAL A 1150 40.53 -47.05 -7.41
CA VAL A 1150 39.15 -47.53 -7.26
C VAL A 1150 38.85 -48.38 -8.49
N ASP A 1151 38.35 -49.58 -8.23
CA ASP A 1151 38.21 -50.69 -9.16
C ASP A 1151 37.61 -50.31 -10.53
N ALA A 1152 38.39 -50.59 -11.57
CA ALA A 1152 37.87 -50.72 -12.92
C ALA A 1152 37.02 -52.00 -13.00
N ALA A 1153 35.70 -51.86 -13.15
CA ALA A 1153 34.86 -52.94 -13.64
C ALA A 1153 35.28 -53.29 -15.08
N PRO A 1154 35.22 -54.57 -15.49
CA PRO A 1154 35.90 -55.04 -16.68
C PRO A 1154 35.23 -54.51 -17.95
N ALA A 1155 36.07 -54.05 -18.90
CA ALA A 1155 35.67 -53.82 -20.28
C ALA A 1155 35.23 -55.15 -20.91
N VAL A 1156 33.93 -55.41 -20.93
CA VAL A 1156 33.34 -56.44 -21.78
C VAL A 1156 32.98 -55.77 -23.09
N SER A 1157 33.74 -56.10 -24.14
CA SER A 1157 33.30 -55.96 -25.53
C SER A 1157 32.10 -56.89 -25.72
N ALA A 1158 30.90 -56.41 -25.37
CA ALA A 1158 29.65 -57.07 -25.70
C ALA A 1158 29.15 -56.50 -27.03
N ALA A 1159 28.77 -57.37 -27.95
CA ALA A 1159 28.11 -56.98 -29.19
C ALA A 1159 26.89 -56.07 -28.87
N LEU A 1160 26.76 -54.96 -29.59
CA LEU A 1160 25.63 -54.04 -29.44
C LEU A 1160 24.32 -54.79 -29.72
N ASP A 1161 23.51 -55.02 -28.68
CA ASP A 1161 22.15 -55.55 -28.86
C ASP A 1161 21.27 -54.45 -29.49
N ALA A 1162 21.19 -54.48 -30.82
CA ALA A 1162 20.41 -53.52 -31.60
C ALA A 1162 18.91 -53.51 -31.23
N SER A 1163 18.37 -54.61 -30.70
CA SER A 1163 16.97 -54.66 -30.26
C SER A 1163 16.78 -53.88 -28.95
N ALA A 1164 17.65 -54.13 -27.97
CA ALA A 1164 17.62 -53.42 -26.68
C ALA A 1164 17.97 -51.92 -26.82
N ALA A 1165 18.99 -51.58 -27.61
CA ALA A 1165 19.35 -50.20 -27.90
C ALA A 1165 18.23 -49.46 -28.64
N GLY A 1166 17.57 -50.10 -29.61
CA GLY A 1166 16.46 -49.51 -30.37
C GLY A 1166 15.21 -49.28 -29.51
N ALA A 1167 14.93 -50.18 -28.56
CA ALA A 1167 13.84 -50.01 -27.59
C ALA A 1167 14.08 -48.80 -26.68
N LEU A 1168 15.30 -48.62 -26.18
CA LEU A 1168 15.66 -47.48 -25.33
C LEU A 1168 15.64 -46.15 -26.09
N LEU A 1169 16.16 -46.12 -27.33
CA LEU A 1169 16.09 -44.93 -28.18
C LEU A 1169 14.64 -44.53 -28.47
N ARG A 1170 13.75 -45.48 -28.80
CA ARG A 1170 12.30 -45.20 -28.99
C ARG A 1170 11.63 -44.69 -27.72
N GLN A 1171 11.93 -45.31 -26.57
CA GLN A 1171 11.41 -44.86 -25.27
C GLN A 1171 11.86 -43.44 -24.96
N ALA A 1172 13.12 -43.10 -25.25
CA ALA A 1172 13.68 -41.78 -25.07
C ALA A 1172 13.05 -40.73 -26.00
N ILE A 1173 12.78 -41.09 -27.26
CA ILE A 1173 12.08 -40.22 -28.22
C ILE A 1173 10.65 -39.90 -27.72
N VAL A 1174 9.90 -40.92 -27.28
CA VAL A 1174 8.54 -40.73 -26.74
C VAL A 1174 8.54 -39.89 -25.47
N SER A 1175 9.53 -40.10 -24.58
CA SER A 1175 9.70 -39.29 -23.37
C SER A 1175 9.95 -37.82 -23.71
N LEU A 1176 10.86 -37.54 -24.64
CA LEU A 1176 11.20 -36.18 -25.05
C LEU A 1176 10.07 -35.49 -25.83
N GLU A 1177 9.35 -36.20 -26.69
CA GLU A 1177 8.15 -35.69 -27.38
C GLU A 1177 7.01 -35.36 -26.40
N GLY A 1178 6.94 -36.08 -25.27
CA GLY A 1178 6.07 -35.79 -24.14
C GLY A 1178 6.57 -34.67 -23.21
N GLY A 1179 7.72 -34.05 -23.50
CA GLY A 1179 8.33 -33.01 -22.67
C GLY A 1179 8.93 -33.53 -21.36
N GLN A 1180 9.22 -34.83 -21.26
CA GLN A 1180 9.80 -35.48 -20.08
C GLN A 1180 11.25 -35.88 -20.35
N LEU A 1181 12.16 -35.41 -19.49
CA LEU A 1181 13.58 -35.79 -19.50
C LEU A 1181 13.81 -36.96 -18.53
N ASP A 1182 14.18 -38.12 -19.05
CA ASP A 1182 14.54 -39.30 -18.25
C ASP A 1182 16.07 -39.46 -18.24
N ASP A 1183 16.73 -38.86 -17.25
CA ASP A 1183 18.19 -38.81 -17.13
C ASP A 1183 18.82 -40.20 -16.97
N ALA A 1184 18.12 -41.14 -16.33
CA ALA A 1184 18.59 -42.52 -16.16
C ALA A 1184 18.57 -43.28 -17.50
N LEU A 1185 17.54 -43.03 -18.32
CA LEU A 1185 17.44 -43.56 -19.67
C LEU A 1185 18.52 -42.98 -20.59
N MET A 1186 18.77 -41.66 -20.52
CA MET A 1186 19.82 -40.99 -21.32
C MET A 1186 21.23 -41.45 -20.94
N ALA A 1187 21.51 -41.63 -19.64
CA ALA A 1187 22.78 -42.18 -19.18
C ALA A 1187 23.00 -43.63 -19.67
N ARG A 1188 21.94 -44.45 -19.70
CA ARG A 1188 21.98 -45.81 -20.27
C ARG A 1188 22.25 -45.79 -21.78
N ILE A 1189 21.60 -44.90 -22.52
CA ILE A 1189 21.81 -44.75 -23.97
C ILE A 1189 23.25 -44.29 -24.25
N ALA A 1190 23.76 -43.31 -23.49
CA ALA A 1190 25.12 -42.82 -23.63
C ALA A 1190 26.17 -43.91 -23.29
N ALA A 1191 25.99 -44.63 -22.19
CA ALA A 1191 26.88 -45.72 -21.81
C ALA A 1191 26.89 -46.88 -22.82
N MET A 1192 25.73 -47.17 -23.42
CA MET A 1192 25.57 -48.24 -24.42
C MET A 1192 26.15 -47.87 -25.79
N LEU A 1193 26.03 -46.61 -26.22
CA LEU A 1193 26.44 -46.17 -27.56
C LEU A 1193 27.84 -45.56 -27.62
N ALA A 1194 28.41 -45.12 -26.48
CA ALA A 1194 29.75 -44.53 -26.41
C ALA A 1194 30.87 -45.45 -26.97
N PRO A 1195 30.88 -46.78 -26.75
CA PRO A 1195 31.89 -47.67 -27.31
C PRO A 1195 31.81 -47.86 -28.84
N HIS A 1196 30.73 -47.43 -29.49
CA HIS A 1196 30.42 -47.74 -30.90
C HIS A 1196 30.54 -46.53 -31.85
N GLY A 1197 31.42 -45.57 -31.54
CA GLY A 1197 31.78 -44.48 -32.45
C GLY A 1197 30.73 -43.37 -32.63
N GLN A 1198 29.67 -43.34 -31.82
CA GLN A 1198 28.59 -42.33 -31.89
C GLN A 1198 28.83 -41.09 -31.02
N GLN A 1199 30.08 -40.83 -30.63
CA GLN A 1199 30.42 -39.82 -29.63
C GLN A 1199 30.02 -38.39 -30.05
N GLN A 1200 30.08 -38.07 -31.34
CA GLN A 1200 29.64 -36.77 -31.88
C GLN A 1200 28.12 -36.57 -31.78
N ARG A 1201 27.33 -37.61 -32.05
CA ARG A 1201 25.86 -37.56 -31.91
C ARG A 1201 25.42 -37.59 -30.45
N LEU A 1202 26.15 -38.29 -29.58
CA LEU A 1202 25.93 -38.24 -28.13
C LEU A 1202 26.26 -36.86 -27.55
N GLN A 1203 27.28 -36.17 -28.06
CA GLN A 1203 27.58 -34.78 -27.70
C GLN A 1203 26.50 -33.81 -28.22
N ALA A 1204 26.02 -33.99 -29.45
CA ALA A 1204 24.91 -33.19 -29.99
C ALA A 1204 23.60 -33.41 -29.23
N LEU A 1205 23.35 -34.66 -28.79
CA LEU A 1205 22.22 -34.99 -27.92
C LEU A 1205 22.37 -34.32 -26.55
N ALA A 1206 23.55 -34.43 -25.92
CA ALA A 1206 23.82 -33.79 -24.63
C ALA A 1206 23.66 -32.26 -24.71
N GLY A 1207 24.15 -31.61 -25.77
CA GLY A 1207 23.97 -30.18 -26.00
C GLY A 1207 22.50 -29.80 -26.19
N ALA A 1208 21.75 -30.52 -27.05
CA ALA A 1208 20.32 -30.24 -27.25
C ALA A 1208 19.48 -30.47 -25.97
N LEU A 1209 19.89 -31.40 -25.11
CA LEU A 1209 19.25 -31.63 -23.81
C LEU A 1209 19.64 -30.56 -22.78
N ASP A 1210 20.90 -30.11 -22.77
CA ASP A 1210 21.39 -29.02 -21.91
C ASP A 1210 20.73 -27.67 -22.27
N ASP A 1211 20.39 -27.45 -23.54
CA ASP A 1211 19.71 -26.26 -24.06
C ASP A 1211 18.17 -26.37 -24.06
N PHE A 1212 17.59 -27.45 -23.51
CA PHE A 1212 16.15 -27.74 -23.48
C PHE A 1212 15.46 -27.79 -24.86
N GLU A 1213 16.22 -28.05 -25.92
CA GLU A 1213 15.70 -28.21 -27.28
C GLU A 1213 15.20 -29.65 -27.51
N PHE A 1214 14.12 -30.03 -26.83
CA PHE A 1214 13.61 -31.41 -26.83
C PHE A 1214 13.26 -31.94 -28.23
N ALA A 1215 12.82 -31.07 -29.14
CA ALA A 1215 12.58 -31.43 -30.53
C ALA A 1215 13.88 -31.81 -31.27
N ARG A 1216 14.95 -31.04 -31.06
CA ARG A 1216 16.27 -31.30 -31.65
C ARG A 1216 16.91 -32.53 -31.01
N ALA A 1217 16.77 -32.71 -29.70
CA ALA A 1217 17.22 -33.91 -29.00
C ALA A 1217 16.49 -35.17 -29.50
N ALA A 1218 15.17 -35.09 -29.72
CA ALA A 1218 14.39 -36.15 -30.34
C ALA A 1218 14.86 -36.45 -31.78
N ASP A 1219 15.20 -35.43 -32.57
CA ASP A 1219 15.76 -35.62 -33.92
C ASP A 1219 17.14 -36.30 -33.90
N VAL A 1220 18.01 -35.94 -32.96
CA VAL A 1220 19.30 -36.62 -32.78
C VAL A 1220 19.10 -38.09 -32.34
N LEU A 1221 18.13 -38.38 -31.47
CA LEU A 1221 17.77 -39.75 -31.11
C LEU A 1221 17.17 -40.54 -32.29
N ARG A 1222 16.37 -39.91 -33.15
CA ARG A 1222 15.86 -40.54 -34.38
C ARG A 1222 17.00 -40.85 -35.36
N GLN A 1223 18.01 -39.98 -35.45
CA GLN A 1223 19.21 -40.24 -36.25
C GLN A 1223 20.04 -41.40 -35.68
N LEU A 1224 20.16 -41.50 -34.36
CA LEU A 1224 20.80 -42.63 -33.68
C LEU A 1224 20.01 -43.93 -33.89
N LEU A 1225 18.68 -43.87 -33.87
CA LEU A 1225 17.81 -45.01 -34.14
C LEU A 1225 17.90 -45.46 -35.60
N ALA A 1226 17.91 -44.53 -36.55
CA ALA A 1226 18.08 -44.83 -37.98
C ALA A 1226 19.46 -45.43 -38.29
N TRP A 1227 20.51 -44.97 -37.60
CA TRP A 1227 21.85 -45.57 -37.69
C TRP A 1227 21.85 -47.02 -37.16
N LEU A 1228 21.13 -47.27 -36.07
CA LEU A 1228 21.03 -48.60 -35.46
C LEU A 1228 20.24 -49.60 -36.33
N GLU A 1229 19.30 -49.10 -37.14
CA GLU A 1229 18.40 -49.91 -37.99
C GLU A 1229 18.89 -50.06 -39.43
N ALA A 1230 20.02 -49.45 -39.80
CA ALA A 1230 20.60 -49.58 -41.14
C ALA A 1230 21.15 -51.01 -41.38
N PRO A 1231 20.84 -51.67 -42.51
CA PRO A 1231 21.39 -52.99 -42.83
C PRO A 1231 22.91 -52.87 -43.04
N ALA A 1232 23.67 -53.69 -42.31
CA ALA A 1232 25.10 -53.82 -42.51
C ALA A 1232 25.36 -54.52 -43.86
N ASP A 1233 25.67 -53.76 -44.90
CA ASP A 1233 26.24 -54.32 -46.12
C ASP A 1233 27.25 -53.37 -46.80
N LEU A 1234 28.40 -54.00 -47.10
CA LEU A 1234 29.50 -53.63 -48.00
C LEU A 1234 30.65 -52.75 -47.47
N SER A 1235 31.75 -53.48 -47.19
CA SER A 1235 33.19 -53.13 -47.15
C SER A 1235 33.73 -52.23 -46.05
#